data_AF-A0AA87K986-F1
#
_entry.id   AF-A0AA87K986-F1
#
_cell.length_a   1.000
_cell.length_b   1.000
_cell.length_c   1.000
_cell.angle_alpha   90.00
_cell.angle_beta   90.00
_cell.angle_gamma   90.00
#
_symmetry.space_group_name_H-M   'P 1'
#
loop_
_entity.id
_entity.type
_entity.pdbx_description
1 polymer ?
#
loop_
_entity_poly.entity_id
_entity_poly.type
_entity_poly.pdbx_seq_one_letter_code
_entity_poly.pdbx_strand_id
1 'polypeptide(L)'
;MLTAGELLPEQQEVEKVVEETVGTESEAIESEEQATAEEFAATKTESEEDAEKNSSEASTDSTAATEEKKAALADNILWSGMWGTAPATLDIEGVLTVGEGTLTTTVDQVIPIAEVSSNMTIRKVVLTAPVVLPADVPGLFESTGHYGKVPSELDEIVNLHLLDTSQATTMNSMFYGFRGTSLDLSNFDSTNVIKALGAGMNQFLANARYLKEIRLGEKFSFVGWNNWPGNEYPVNLTNPSGMIGFSSSYYTGYWQNVGSGTIDAPYGDQVFLSKELVLNYDGATMADTYVWQPRYIEGAPITVNYIDEEGKELLPPSIMTGGNIGDSYTITPKDIPGYILKEVQGDETGIVSKNPQTVTYVYSPKIETREESKIIARIIHYLYEDGSEAAPDHVDTIEFIRTVTINEATGETSYGDWEAKDNDTTFDAVVSPEIANYTPDKKGVAEMVDLTAESKDSEVTVTYKANMVESTETKEVQQTIHYLYEDGTEAAPDKVDTVTFTRTVTTNEATEETTYGEWQAKDDDTTFDAVTSPEIEHYTADKPTVEEVTGLTPESKDSEVGQDEQIKINRCLDMPVFKYIRHSYFSKKYICSSDEATIVTYFICLFLITVGGIPYEEIRLGLYTSKNPVFEITDEIMAAIQSIYKLKSNSTIKSSVFSLIAQVYYFHGVNYSIDKVTLNYYHNLFNNSFRNQFVLDIIENIIEPTKLFNHTKLKYLKKRLVFLIYMLSPKEEYQVRIAVLNMGSSILADASIYLLENELKGKQDVVLLPYTSDEPFDLLISNAYLPALGNSYSQFYQVTAIGADLEIKKIFTIIDQIAYSKYRSFVIK
;
A
#
# COMPACT_ATOMS: atom_id res chain seq x y z
N MET A 1 11.35 -28.41 50.74
CA MET A 1 10.34 -28.26 51.82
C MET A 1 9.26 -27.32 51.30
N LEU A 2 7.99 -27.55 51.68
CA LEU A 2 6.90 -26.56 51.55
C LEU A 2 7.05 -25.54 52.73
N THR A 3 6.38 -24.38 52.83
CA THR A 3 5.05 -23.88 52.40
C THR A 3 5.14 -22.38 51.99
N ALA A 4 4.22 -21.79 51.19
CA ALA A 4 2.97 -21.07 51.55
C ALA A 4 3.01 -20.24 52.87
N GLY A 5 2.39 -19.04 52.96
CA GLY A 5 1.62 -18.26 51.97
C GLY A 5 0.87 -17.03 52.59
N GLU A 6 0.10 -16.33 51.75
CA GLU A 6 -1.11 -15.50 52.06
C GLU A 6 -1.11 -14.19 52.91
N LEU A 7 -1.68 -13.13 52.28
CA LEU A 7 -2.74 -12.19 52.72
C LEU A 7 -2.55 -10.93 53.63
N LEU A 8 -3.36 -9.94 53.22
CA LEU A 8 -3.82 -8.63 53.78
C LEU A 8 -4.56 -8.75 55.14
N PRO A 9 -4.89 -7.69 55.95
CA PRO A 9 -5.75 -6.50 55.59
C PRO A 9 -5.49 -5.19 56.45
N GLU A 10 -6.26 -4.08 56.55
CA GLU A 10 -7.37 -3.41 55.81
C GLU A 10 -7.58 -1.91 56.27
N GLN A 11 -8.36 -1.11 55.49
CA GLN A 11 -9.21 0.07 55.88
C GLN A 11 -8.56 1.32 56.54
N GLN A 12 -9.11 2.56 56.59
CA GLN A 12 -10.36 3.28 56.19
C GLN A 12 -9.95 4.65 55.51
N GLU A 13 -10.68 5.35 54.63
CA GLU A 13 -11.97 6.12 54.75
C GLU A 13 -11.88 7.35 55.73
N VAL A 14 -12.41 8.58 55.54
CA VAL A 14 -13.70 9.13 55.02
C VAL A 14 -13.59 10.65 54.62
N GLU A 15 -14.48 11.19 53.74
CA GLU A 15 -14.91 12.62 53.42
C GLU A 15 -13.89 13.80 53.22
N LYS A 16 -14.01 14.83 52.34
CA LYS A 16 -15.06 15.56 51.53
C LYS A 16 -15.55 16.91 52.15
N VAL A 17 -16.00 17.86 51.29
CA VAL A 17 -16.62 19.22 51.52
C VAL A 17 -15.61 20.41 51.50
N VAL A 18 -15.53 21.37 50.54
CA VAL A 18 -16.49 22.37 49.90
C VAL A 18 -16.44 23.75 50.65
N GLU A 19 -16.51 24.98 50.08
CA GLU A 19 -17.26 25.62 48.94
C GLU A 19 -16.61 26.93 48.34
N GLU A 20 -17.03 27.37 47.13
CA GLU A 20 -17.08 28.76 46.54
C GLU A 20 -15.81 29.70 46.38
N THR A 21 -15.75 30.76 45.53
CA THR A 21 -16.76 31.63 44.85
C THR A 21 -16.38 32.15 43.42
N VAL A 22 -17.30 32.89 42.77
CA VAL A 22 -17.40 33.35 41.34
C VAL A 22 -16.62 34.63 40.95
N GLY A 23 -16.27 34.82 39.65
CA GLY A 23 -15.88 36.13 39.07
C GLY A 23 -15.60 36.19 37.55
N THR A 24 -16.39 36.99 36.81
CA THR A 24 -16.45 37.31 35.35
C THR A 24 -15.26 38.19 34.83
N GLU A 25 -15.05 38.58 33.55
CA GLU A 25 -15.90 38.76 32.33
C GLU A 25 -15.08 38.99 31.01
N SER A 26 -15.69 38.84 29.81
CA SER A 26 -15.30 39.40 28.47
C SER A 26 -13.99 38.89 27.78
N GLU A 27 -13.72 38.97 26.45
CA GLU A 27 -14.43 39.44 25.23
C GLU A 27 -13.83 38.82 23.93
N ALA A 28 -14.55 38.88 22.77
CA ALA A 28 -14.13 38.71 21.33
C ALA A 28 -13.22 37.51 20.88
N ILE A 29 -13.53 36.69 19.84
CA ILE A 29 -13.62 36.96 18.37
C ILE A 29 -12.24 37.42 17.82
N GLU A 30 -11.60 36.81 16.80
CA GLU A 30 -12.11 36.27 15.52
C GLU A 30 -11.22 35.13 14.94
N SER A 31 -11.70 34.39 13.92
CA SER A 31 -10.86 33.51 13.09
C SER A 31 -11.46 33.26 11.70
N GLU A 32 -10.79 33.76 10.65
CA GLU A 32 -11.07 33.42 9.24
C GLU A 32 -9.87 32.64 8.65
N GLU A 33 -10.12 31.64 7.79
CA GLU A 33 -9.87 31.86 6.35
C GLU A 33 -10.63 30.86 5.46
N GLN A 34 -11.00 31.35 4.27
CA GLN A 34 -11.49 30.62 3.09
C GLN A 34 -10.28 30.10 2.26
N ALA A 35 -10.37 29.31 1.19
CA ALA A 35 -11.33 28.36 0.61
C ALA A 35 -10.50 27.48 -0.40
N THR A 36 -10.99 26.47 -1.12
CA THR A 36 -11.94 26.51 -2.26
C THR A 36 -12.14 25.10 -2.85
N ALA A 37 -13.28 24.87 -3.52
CA ALA A 37 -13.48 24.12 -4.79
C ALA A 37 -12.76 22.76 -5.05
N GLU A 38 -13.33 21.73 -5.69
CA GLU A 38 -14.68 21.37 -6.20
C GLU A 38 -14.60 19.89 -6.68
N GLU A 39 -15.63 19.11 -7.01
CA GLU A 39 -17.10 19.25 -7.12
C GLU A 39 -17.74 17.86 -6.83
N PHE A 40 -19.04 17.77 -6.53
CA PHE A 40 -20.03 16.87 -7.16
C PHE A 40 -21.43 16.98 -6.50
N ALA A 41 -22.50 16.81 -7.30
CA ALA A 41 -23.88 17.05 -6.87
C ALA A 41 -24.59 15.85 -6.17
N ALA A 42 -25.62 16.18 -5.38
CA ALA A 42 -26.58 15.24 -4.79
C ALA A 42 -28.03 15.77 -4.95
N THR A 43 -29.06 14.92 -4.86
CA THR A 43 -30.46 15.41 -4.79
C THR A 43 -31.42 14.45 -4.06
N LYS A 44 -32.18 14.99 -3.12
CA LYS A 44 -33.36 14.43 -2.43
C LYS A 44 -34.10 15.59 -1.70
N THR A 45 -35.38 15.54 -1.32
CA THR A 45 -36.35 14.43 -1.39
C THR A 45 -37.66 14.82 -2.08
N GLU A 46 -38.68 15.26 -1.34
CA GLU A 46 -40.09 15.36 -1.75
C GLU A 46 -40.76 16.56 -1.03
N SER A 47 -42.06 16.76 -1.30
CA SER A 47 -43.12 17.39 -0.47
C SER A 47 -43.08 18.90 -0.11
N GLU A 48 -44.19 19.57 -0.49
CA GLU A 48 -44.92 20.63 0.26
C GLU A 48 -44.21 22.01 0.46
N GLU A 49 -44.87 23.16 0.74
CA GLU A 49 -46.26 23.46 1.15
C GLU A 49 -46.74 24.89 0.71
N ASP A 50 -48.06 25.05 0.57
CA ASP A 50 -48.97 26.24 0.67
C ASP A 50 -48.75 27.71 0.17
N ALA A 51 -49.87 28.46 0.20
CA ALA A 51 -50.17 29.80 -0.38
C ALA A 51 -49.56 31.04 0.35
N GLU A 52 -49.56 32.29 -0.18
CA GLU A 52 -50.74 33.16 -0.38
C GLU A 52 -50.52 34.48 -1.20
N LYS A 53 -51.64 35.05 -1.69
CA LYS A 53 -51.93 36.49 -1.98
C LYS A 53 -51.10 37.32 -3.01
N ASN A 54 -51.74 37.54 -4.18
CA ASN A 54 -52.04 38.85 -4.83
C ASN A 54 -50.96 39.95 -5.01
N SER A 55 -50.68 40.32 -6.28
CA SER A 55 -51.15 41.61 -6.85
C SER A 55 -50.76 41.86 -8.34
N SER A 56 -51.58 42.67 -9.03
CA SER A 56 -51.36 43.39 -10.30
C SER A 56 -51.06 42.64 -11.62
N GLU A 57 -51.84 43.03 -12.62
CA GLU A 57 -51.98 42.54 -14.01
C GLU A 57 -50.77 42.78 -14.94
N ALA A 58 -50.80 42.06 -16.08
CA ALA A 58 -50.14 42.36 -17.38
C ALA A 58 -48.59 42.18 -17.48
N SER A 59 -48.02 41.55 -18.52
CA SER A 59 -48.61 41.08 -19.79
C SER A 59 -47.73 40.06 -20.57
N THR A 60 -48.41 39.28 -21.43
CA THR A 60 -47.95 38.65 -22.70
C THR A 60 -46.95 37.47 -22.73
N ASP A 61 -47.29 36.53 -23.63
CA ASP A 61 -46.52 35.45 -24.29
C ASP A 61 -45.99 34.24 -23.50
N SER A 62 -46.02 33.01 -24.07
CA SER A 62 -47.12 32.31 -24.78
C SER A 62 -46.83 30.79 -24.95
N THR A 63 -47.90 30.01 -25.16
CA THR A 63 -47.99 28.72 -25.88
C THR A 63 -46.70 27.88 -26.06
N ALA A 64 -46.51 26.88 -25.19
CA ALA A 64 -45.67 25.71 -25.47
C ALA A 64 -46.15 24.46 -24.69
N ALA A 65 -46.20 24.56 -23.35
CA ALA A 65 -46.47 23.44 -22.45
C ALA A 65 -47.92 22.88 -22.47
N THR A 66 -48.77 23.32 -23.40
CA THR A 66 -50.21 23.03 -23.43
C THR A 66 -50.63 22.04 -24.54
N GLU A 67 -49.75 21.71 -25.48
CA GLU A 67 -50.11 20.92 -26.67
C GLU A 67 -49.81 19.42 -26.53
N GLU A 68 -48.63 19.02 -26.02
CA GLU A 68 -48.29 17.60 -25.85
C GLU A 68 -49.25 16.87 -24.88
N LYS A 69 -49.62 17.52 -23.77
CA LYS A 69 -50.60 16.97 -22.82
C LYS A 69 -52.04 16.94 -23.37
N LYS A 70 -52.31 17.68 -24.46
CA LYS A 70 -53.57 17.63 -25.22
C LYS A 70 -53.57 16.49 -26.24
N ALA A 71 -52.44 16.24 -26.89
CA ALA A 71 -52.29 15.18 -27.89
C ALA A 71 -52.50 13.78 -27.28
N ALA A 72 -51.84 13.48 -26.17
CA ALA A 72 -51.94 12.18 -25.50
C ALA A 72 -53.34 11.86 -24.94
N LEU A 73 -54.20 12.87 -24.73
CA LEU A 73 -55.58 12.66 -24.29
C LEU A 73 -56.51 12.31 -25.48
N ALA A 74 -56.17 12.71 -26.70
CA ALA A 74 -57.06 12.63 -27.85
C ALA A 74 -57.34 11.18 -28.33
N ASP A 75 -56.34 10.30 -28.26
CA ASP A 75 -56.45 8.92 -28.76
C ASP A 75 -57.35 8.02 -27.88
N ASN A 76 -57.65 8.44 -26.64
CA ASN A 76 -58.50 7.71 -25.70
C ASN A 76 -59.94 8.28 -25.58
N ILE A 77 -60.27 9.37 -26.28
CA ILE A 77 -61.61 9.99 -26.23
C ILE A 77 -62.56 9.30 -27.21
N LEU A 78 -63.63 8.70 -26.70
CA LEU A 78 -64.68 8.03 -27.48
C LEU A 78 -65.80 8.97 -27.92
N TRP A 79 -66.01 10.09 -27.22
CA TRP A 79 -66.96 11.12 -27.61
C TRP A 79 -66.53 12.49 -27.09
N SER A 80 -66.78 13.55 -27.88
CA SER A 80 -66.62 14.94 -27.45
C SER A 80 -67.76 15.78 -28.01
N GLY A 81 -68.26 16.72 -27.21
CA GLY A 81 -69.36 17.61 -27.59
C GLY A 81 -69.69 18.62 -26.50
N MET A 82 -70.95 19.05 -26.45
CA MET A 82 -71.43 20.06 -25.50
C MET A 82 -72.56 19.50 -24.66
N TRP A 83 -72.45 19.62 -23.33
CA TRP A 83 -73.52 19.39 -22.37
C TRP A 83 -74.19 20.73 -22.06
N GLY A 84 -75.22 21.07 -22.84
CA GLY A 84 -75.77 22.43 -22.82
C GLY A 84 -74.76 23.42 -23.42
N THR A 85 -74.20 24.29 -22.58
CA THR A 85 -73.08 25.18 -22.96
C THR A 85 -71.73 24.76 -22.40
N ALA A 86 -71.66 23.72 -21.56
CA ALA A 86 -70.40 23.19 -21.04
C ALA A 86 -69.72 22.24 -22.06
N PRO A 87 -68.43 22.37 -22.37
CA PRO A 87 -67.72 21.40 -23.20
C PRO A 87 -67.49 20.10 -22.42
N ALA A 88 -67.66 18.95 -23.07
CA ALA A 88 -67.54 17.64 -22.43
C ALA A 88 -66.84 16.59 -23.31
N THR A 89 -66.19 15.62 -22.66
CA THR A 89 -65.50 14.48 -23.29
C THR A 89 -65.71 13.20 -22.48
N LEU A 90 -66.02 12.09 -23.17
CA LEU A 90 -66.07 10.74 -22.61
C LEU A 90 -64.90 9.91 -23.16
N ASP A 91 -64.19 9.20 -22.31
CA ASP A 91 -63.07 8.31 -22.67
C ASP A 91 -63.42 6.81 -22.71
N ILE A 92 -62.42 5.98 -23.04
CA ILE A 92 -62.50 4.52 -23.06
C ILE A 92 -62.75 3.86 -21.69
N GLU A 93 -62.46 4.54 -20.57
CA GLU A 93 -62.62 3.99 -19.22
C GLU A 93 -64.01 4.29 -18.63
N GLY A 94 -64.77 5.19 -19.27
CA GLY A 94 -66.08 5.62 -18.83
C GLY A 94 -66.06 6.89 -17.98
N VAL A 95 -65.02 7.73 -18.11
CA VAL A 95 -64.91 9.02 -17.42
C VAL A 95 -65.49 10.13 -18.29
N LEU A 96 -66.55 10.77 -17.82
CA LEU A 96 -67.14 11.97 -18.43
C LEU A 96 -66.53 13.23 -17.79
N THR A 97 -65.62 13.87 -18.51
CA THR A 97 -64.99 15.14 -18.09
C THR A 97 -65.81 16.32 -18.62
N VAL A 98 -66.06 17.34 -17.78
CA VAL A 98 -66.92 18.50 -18.07
C VAL A 98 -66.26 19.81 -17.66
N GLY A 99 -66.16 20.74 -18.61
CA GLY A 99 -65.61 22.09 -18.41
C GLY A 99 -66.66 23.15 -18.05
N GLU A 100 -66.26 24.42 -18.07
CA GLU A 100 -67.10 25.55 -17.65
C GLU A 100 -68.34 25.71 -18.55
N GLY A 101 -69.51 25.94 -17.94
CA GLY A 101 -70.73 26.26 -18.68
C GLY A 101 -72.02 26.01 -17.91
N THR A 102 -73.09 25.70 -18.63
CA THR A 102 -74.45 25.57 -18.11
C THR A 102 -75.10 24.29 -18.65
N LEU A 103 -75.54 23.40 -17.76
CA LEU A 103 -76.14 22.12 -18.13
C LEU A 103 -77.62 22.27 -18.51
N THR A 104 -78.15 21.36 -19.32
CA THR A 104 -79.53 21.48 -19.86
C THR A 104 -80.34 20.17 -19.91
N THR A 105 -79.68 19.02 -19.78
CA THR A 105 -80.26 17.68 -19.97
C THR A 105 -79.54 16.67 -19.07
N THR A 106 -80.08 15.45 -18.93
CA THR A 106 -79.44 14.35 -18.20
C THR A 106 -78.24 13.77 -18.94
N VAL A 107 -77.32 13.11 -18.21
CA VAL A 107 -76.11 12.45 -18.76
C VAL A 107 -76.40 11.54 -19.97
N ASP A 108 -77.49 10.76 -19.93
CA ASP A 108 -77.88 9.85 -21.02
C ASP A 108 -78.36 10.57 -22.29
N GLN A 109 -78.71 11.85 -22.19
CA GLN A 109 -79.14 12.70 -23.30
C GLN A 109 -77.99 13.58 -23.86
N VAL A 110 -76.84 13.60 -23.20
CA VAL A 110 -75.63 14.32 -23.67
C VAL A 110 -74.99 13.60 -24.84
N ILE A 111 -74.93 12.26 -24.76
CA ILE A 111 -74.15 11.41 -25.68
C ILE A 111 -75.13 10.65 -26.59
N PRO A 112 -75.05 10.80 -27.93
CA PRO A 112 -75.92 10.07 -28.84
C PRO A 112 -75.68 8.56 -28.76
N ILE A 113 -76.62 7.82 -28.15
CA ILE A 113 -76.62 6.35 -28.00
C ILE A 113 -76.60 5.60 -29.37
N ALA A 114 -76.77 6.32 -30.48
CA ALA A 114 -76.63 5.81 -31.85
C ALA A 114 -75.20 5.92 -32.42
N GLU A 115 -74.35 6.79 -31.89
CA GLU A 115 -72.99 7.03 -32.38
C GLU A 115 -71.93 6.32 -31.52
N VAL A 116 -72.20 6.16 -30.23
CA VAL A 116 -71.33 5.43 -29.28
C VAL A 116 -72.01 4.11 -28.90
N SER A 117 -71.25 3.00 -28.84
CA SER A 117 -71.82 1.65 -28.84
C SER A 117 -72.80 1.35 -27.69
N SER A 118 -73.83 0.54 -27.95
CA SER A 118 -74.98 0.26 -27.07
C SER A 118 -74.68 -0.40 -25.71
N ASN A 119 -73.40 -0.61 -25.42
CA ASN A 119 -72.85 -1.33 -24.27
C ASN A 119 -71.88 -0.46 -23.44
N MET A 120 -71.69 0.82 -23.77
CA MET A 120 -70.91 1.73 -22.91
C MET A 120 -71.65 2.08 -21.63
N THR A 121 -70.87 2.29 -20.57
CA THR A 121 -71.33 2.66 -19.24
C THR A 121 -70.41 3.75 -18.68
N ILE A 122 -70.96 4.93 -18.39
CA ILE A 122 -70.23 6.00 -17.70
C ILE A 122 -70.11 5.62 -16.22
N ARG A 123 -68.90 5.63 -15.67
CA ARG A 123 -68.59 5.27 -14.28
C ARG A 123 -68.16 6.45 -13.41
N LYS A 124 -67.61 7.49 -14.02
CA LYS A 124 -67.02 8.61 -13.32
C LYS A 124 -67.39 9.91 -14.02
N VAL A 125 -67.73 10.95 -13.25
CA VAL A 125 -67.84 12.32 -13.76
C VAL A 125 -66.73 13.17 -13.15
N VAL A 126 -66.12 14.06 -13.93
CA VAL A 126 -65.07 14.99 -13.45
C VAL A 126 -65.43 16.40 -13.88
N LEU A 127 -65.72 17.28 -12.92
CA LEU A 127 -65.87 18.71 -13.18
C LEU A 127 -64.49 19.37 -13.13
N THR A 128 -64.09 20.11 -14.17
CA THR A 128 -62.77 20.76 -14.25
C THR A 128 -62.82 22.28 -14.07
N ALA A 129 -64.02 22.86 -14.01
CA ALA A 129 -64.29 24.28 -13.80
C ALA A 129 -65.72 24.44 -13.23
N PRO A 130 -66.15 25.64 -12.78
CA PRO A 130 -67.50 25.88 -12.31
C PRO A 130 -68.58 25.58 -13.38
N VAL A 131 -69.67 24.93 -12.97
CA VAL A 131 -70.76 24.52 -13.84
C VAL A 131 -72.10 24.94 -13.23
N VAL A 132 -72.98 25.56 -14.01
CA VAL A 132 -74.28 26.07 -13.54
C VAL A 132 -75.44 25.14 -13.91
N LEU A 133 -76.34 24.89 -12.96
CA LEU A 133 -77.61 24.18 -13.19
C LEU A 133 -78.77 25.21 -13.25
N PRO A 134 -79.29 25.56 -14.46
CA PRO A 134 -80.05 26.79 -14.66
C PRO A 134 -81.52 26.72 -14.24
N ALA A 135 -82.20 25.63 -14.59
CA ALA A 135 -83.57 25.29 -14.23
C ALA A 135 -83.84 23.83 -14.64
N ASP A 136 -84.46 23.07 -13.74
CA ASP A 136 -85.00 21.71 -13.90
C ASP A 136 -84.29 20.72 -14.85
N VAL A 137 -83.34 19.96 -14.30
CA VAL A 137 -82.81 18.74 -14.94
C VAL A 137 -82.99 17.51 -14.03
N PRO A 138 -84.15 16.82 -14.08
CA PRO A 138 -84.40 15.60 -13.32
C PRO A 138 -83.47 14.46 -13.77
N GLY A 139 -82.77 13.79 -12.84
CA GLY A 139 -81.92 12.63 -13.13
C GLY A 139 -80.49 12.94 -13.56
N LEU A 140 -79.97 14.14 -13.28
CA LEU A 140 -78.68 14.62 -13.79
C LEU A 140 -77.52 13.60 -13.68
N PHE A 141 -77.39 12.92 -12.54
CA PHE A 141 -76.39 11.89 -12.26
C PHE A 141 -77.03 10.53 -11.90
N GLU A 142 -78.20 10.21 -12.49
CA GLU A 142 -78.83 8.89 -12.36
C GLU A 142 -77.87 7.78 -12.82
N SER A 143 -77.85 6.66 -12.09
CA SER A 143 -76.93 5.52 -12.25
C SER A 143 -77.63 4.16 -12.32
N THR A 144 -78.96 4.14 -12.20
CA THR A 144 -79.82 3.01 -12.57
C THR A 144 -81.14 3.59 -13.06
N GLY A 145 -81.57 3.31 -14.29
CA GLY A 145 -82.68 4.05 -14.90
C GLY A 145 -84.03 3.95 -14.16
N HIS A 146 -84.53 5.09 -13.65
CA HIS A 146 -85.89 5.20 -13.10
C HIS A 146 -86.94 5.34 -14.21
N TYR A 147 -86.54 5.88 -15.38
CA TYR A 147 -87.42 6.15 -16.53
C TYR A 147 -86.99 5.51 -17.87
N GLY A 148 -85.80 4.90 -17.98
CA GLY A 148 -85.28 4.42 -19.26
C GLY A 148 -84.01 3.57 -19.17
N LYS A 149 -83.35 3.31 -20.30
CA LYS A 149 -82.08 2.56 -20.36
C LYS A 149 -80.89 3.53 -20.27
N VAL A 150 -80.61 4.01 -19.07
CA VAL A 150 -79.51 4.94 -18.78
C VAL A 150 -78.15 4.22 -18.94
N PRO A 151 -77.14 4.79 -19.66
CA PRO A 151 -75.84 4.19 -19.92
C PRO A 151 -74.80 4.60 -18.86
N SER A 152 -75.16 4.51 -17.58
CA SER A 152 -74.29 4.91 -16.46
C SER A 152 -74.41 3.92 -15.30
N GLU A 153 -73.31 3.84 -14.54
CA GLU A 153 -73.19 3.16 -13.26
C GLU A 153 -72.20 4.02 -12.44
N LEU A 154 -72.58 5.24 -12.04
CA LEU A 154 -71.62 6.18 -11.47
C LEU A 154 -71.12 5.71 -10.10
N ASP A 155 -69.87 5.27 -10.12
CA ASP A 155 -69.07 4.83 -8.98
C ASP A 155 -68.36 6.05 -8.31
N GLU A 156 -68.21 7.19 -9.01
CA GLU A 156 -67.52 8.39 -8.49
C GLU A 156 -67.95 9.70 -9.20
N ILE A 157 -67.95 10.84 -8.48
CA ILE A 157 -68.07 12.19 -9.06
C ILE A 157 -67.02 13.13 -8.44
N VAL A 158 -66.03 13.53 -9.24
CA VAL A 158 -64.92 14.39 -8.82
C VAL A 158 -65.29 15.86 -8.96
N ASN A 159 -64.89 16.65 -7.96
CA ASN A 159 -65.13 18.09 -7.86
C ASN A 159 -66.61 18.50 -7.92
N LEU A 160 -67.51 17.69 -7.36
CA LEU A 160 -68.96 17.98 -7.31
C LEU A 160 -69.28 19.36 -6.69
N HIS A 161 -68.40 19.88 -5.82
CA HIS A 161 -68.49 21.23 -5.27
C HIS A 161 -68.44 22.36 -6.32
N LEU A 162 -67.99 22.09 -7.56
CA LEU A 162 -68.00 23.05 -8.67
C LEU A 162 -69.38 23.22 -9.33
N LEU A 163 -70.38 22.40 -8.97
CA LEU A 163 -71.73 22.52 -9.49
C LEU A 163 -72.55 23.56 -8.71
N ASP A 164 -72.79 24.72 -9.30
CA ASP A 164 -73.71 25.73 -8.79
C ASP A 164 -75.17 25.31 -9.02
N THR A 165 -75.83 24.86 -7.94
CA THR A 165 -77.26 24.53 -7.92
C THR A 165 -78.15 25.71 -7.53
N SER A 166 -77.62 26.92 -7.30
CA SER A 166 -78.38 28.04 -6.74
C SER A 166 -79.55 28.50 -7.59
N GLN A 167 -79.51 28.27 -8.90
CA GLN A 167 -80.62 28.59 -9.82
C GLN A 167 -81.63 27.45 -9.98
N ALA A 168 -81.32 26.24 -9.48
CA ALA A 168 -82.18 25.07 -9.64
C ALA A 168 -83.53 25.23 -8.92
N THR A 169 -84.59 24.89 -9.64
CA THR A 169 -85.98 24.79 -9.12
C THR A 169 -86.41 23.35 -8.83
N THR A 170 -85.72 22.35 -9.39
CA THR A 170 -85.88 20.93 -9.07
C THR A 170 -84.57 20.16 -9.25
N MET A 171 -84.40 19.11 -8.45
CA MET A 171 -83.30 18.13 -8.48
C MET A 171 -83.87 16.70 -8.33
N ASN A 172 -85.00 16.40 -8.99
CA ASN A 172 -85.65 15.09 -8.91
C ASN A 172 -84.71 13.98 -9.42
N SER A 173 -84.66 12.82 -8.76
CA SER A 173 -83.82 11.66 -9.11
C SER A 173 -82.31 11.93 -9.30
N MET A 174 -81.78 13.06 -8.83
CA MET A 174 -80.45 13.55 -9.26
C MET A 174 -79.29 12.55 -9.05
N PHE A 175 -79.30 11.77 -7.95
CA PHE A 175 -78.31 10.72 -7.66
C PHE A 175 -78.97 9.34 -7.52
N TYR A 176 -80.05 9.09 -8.27
CA TYR A 176 -80.80 7.83 -8.22
C TYR A 176 -79.90 6.66 -8.61
N GLY A 177 -79.80 5.65 -7.74
CA GLY A 177 -78.99 4.45 -7.96
C GLY A 177 -77.48 4.66 -7.83
N PHE A 178 -77.01 5.80 -7.33
CA PHE A 178 -75.58 6.14 -7.24
C PHE A 178 -74.77 5.06 -6.49
N ARG A 179 -73.58 4.74 -7.01
CA ARG A 179 -72.74 3.63 -6.56
C ARG A 179 -71.47 4.05 -5.82
N GLY A 180 -71.16 5.36 -5.77
CA GLY A 180 -70.07 5.85 -4.95
C GLY A 180 -70.33 5.71 -3.45
N THR A 181 -69.25 5.55 -2.69
CA THR A 181 -69.29 5.36 -1.23
C THR A 181 -69.37 6.65 -0.43
N SER A 182 -68.99 7.79 -1.03
CA SER A 182 -69.14 9.14 -0.46
C SER A 182 -69.80 10.07 -1.47
N LEU A 183 -70.49 11.10 -0.98
CA LEU A 183 -71.09 12.18 -1.78
C LEU A 183 -71.01 13.52 -1.05
N ASP A 184 -70.29 14.48 -1.62
CA ASP A 184 -70.18 15.84 -1.07
C ASP A 184 -71.24 16.78 -1.68
N LEU A 185 -72.24 17.13 -0.87
CA LEU A 185 -73.32 18.08 -1.19
C LEU A 185 -73.16 19.40 -0.40
N SER A 186 -71.99 19.67 0.19
CA SER A 186 -71.78 20.82 1.07
C SER A 186 -71.97 22.19 0.39
N ASN A 187 -71.75 22.28 -0.93
CA ASN A 187 -71.98 23.50 -1.71
C ASN A 187 -73.38 23.55 -2.37
N PHE A 188 -74.26 22.57 -2.15
CA PHE A 188 -75.57 22.55 -2.78
C PHE A 188 -76.52 23.56 -2.12
N ASP A 189 -76.97 24.55 -2.89
CA ASP A 189 -77.99 25.50 -2.48
C ASP A 189 -79.38 24.97 -2.89
N SER A 190 -80.24 24.73 -1.90
CA SER A 190 -81.62 24.25 -2.07
C SER A 190 -82.68 25.36 -2.05
N THR A 191 -82.26 26.62 -1.84
CA THR A 191 -83.14 27.73 -1.46
C THR A 191 -84.22 28.06 -2.51
N ASN A 192 -83.92 27.86 -3.80
CA ASN A 192 -84.89 28.09 -4.87
C ASN A 192 -85.78 26.86 -5.15
N VAL A 193 -85.28 25.65 -4.92
CA VAL A 193 -86.08 24.41 -4.89
C VAL A 193 -87.16 24.45 -3.80
N ILE A 194 -86.83 25.00 -2.62
CA ILE A 194 -87.80 25.25 -1.53
C ILE A 194 -88.92 26.20 -1.98
N LYS A 195 -88.58 27.30 -2.65
CA LYS A 195 -89.55 28.31 -3.12
C LYS A 195 -90.47 27.77 -4.21
N ALA A 196 -90.03 26.79 -5.01
CA ALA A 196 -90.77 26.16 -6.10
C ALA A 196 -91.89 25.19 -5.64
N LEU A 197 -92.54 25.48 -4.50
CA LEU A 197 -93.60 24.67 -3.88
C LEU A 197 -93.17 23.23 -3.49
N GLY A 198 -91.86 22.99 -3.28
CA GLY A 198 -91.35 21.82 -2.57
C GLY A 198 -91.39 20.47 -3.30
N ALA A 199 -91.77 20.41 -4.59
CA ALA A 199 -91.77 19.18 -5.38
C ALA A 199 -90.38 18.76 -5.90
N GLY A 200 -89.33 19.10 -5.16
CA GLY A 200 -87.98 19.34 -5.68
C GLY A 200 -87.09 18.12 -5.92
N MET A 201 -86.94 17.27 -4.90
CA MET A 201 -85.91 16.24 -4.76
C MET A 201 -86.50 14.83 -4.63
N ASN A 202 -87.59 14.53 -5.33
CA ASN A 202 -88.23 13.21 -5.27
C ASN A 202 -87.25 12.13 -5.78
N GLN A 203 -87.08 11.07 -5.00
CA GLN A 203 -86.14 9.95 -5.25
C GLN A 203 -84.66 10.37 -5.43
N PHE A 204 -84.27 11.56 -4.94
CA PHE A 204 -82.93 12.16 -5.11
C PHE A 204 -81.76 11.24 -4.69
N LEU A 205 -81.91 10.41 -3.65
CA LEU A 205 -80.91 9.43 -3.18
C LEU A 205 -81.45 8.00 -3.14
N ALA A 206 -82.52 7.72 -3.90
CA ALA A 206 -83.15 6.40 -3.94
C ALA A 206 -82.24 5.37 -4.61
N ASN A 207 -82.20 4.15 -4.06
CA ASN A 207 -81.31 3.07 -4.50
C ASN A 207 -79.79 3.38 -4.44
N ALA A 208 -79.35 4.49 -3.82
CA ALA A 208 -77.92 4.78 -3.58
C ALA A 208 -77.35 3.88 -2.46
N ARG A 209 -77.25 2.56 -2.73
CA ARG A 209 -77.00 1.51 -1.71
C ARG A 209 -75.56 1.42 -1.23
N TYR A 210 -74.61 1.99 -1.94
CA TYR A 210 -73.18 1.91 -1.58
C TYR A 210 -72.69 3.14 -0.79
N LEU A 211 -73.51 4.19 -0.76
CA LEU A 211 -73.23 5.46 -0.09
C LEU A 211 -73.16 5.27 1.43
N LYS A 212 -71.95 5.30 2.01
CA LYS A 212 -71.69 5.18 3.46
C LYS A 212 -71.31 6.51 4.15
N GLU A 213 -71.17 7.57 3.36
CA GLU A 213 -70.69 8.89 3.79
C GLU A 213 -71.41 9.97 2.97
N ILE A 214 -71.94 11.01 3.60
CA ILE A 214 -72.62 12.13 2.93
C ILE A 214 -72.25 13.42 3.65
N ARG A 215 -71.69 14.39 2.93
CA ARG A 215 -71.39 15.71 3.49
C ARG A 215 -72.47 16.70 3.08
N LEU A 216 -73.05 17.40 4.06
CA LEU A 216 -74.21 18.29 3.87
C LEU A 216 -73.90 19.70 4.39
N GLY A 217 -74.34 20.73 3.68
CA GLY A 217 -74.00 22.14 3.97
C GLY A 217 -75.19 23.02 4.38
N GLU A 218 -74.88 24.19 4.95
CA GLU A 218 -75.84 25.11 5.59
C GLU A 218 -77.03 25.55 4.70
N LYS A 219 -76.85 25.54 3.37
CA LYS A 219 -77.86 25.92 2.37
C LYS A 219 -78.62 24.74 1.77
N PHE A 220 -78.20 23.52 2.11
CA PHE A 220 -78.85 22.31 1.66
C PHE A 220 -80.03 21.96 2.56
N SER A 221 -81.06 21.32 2.01
CA SER A 221 -82.17 20.74 2.76
C SER A 221 -82.89 19.71 1.88
N PHE A 222 -83.38 18.64 2.49
CA PHE A 222 -84.01 17.51 1.79
C PHE A 222 -85.49 17.78 1.47
N VAL A 223 -85.79 18.26 0.26
CA VAL A 223 -87.08 18.89 -0.06
C VAL A 223 -87.80 18.17 -1.21
N GLY A 224 -88.87 17.44 -0.91
CA GLY A 224 -89.69 16.75 -1.91
C GLY A 224 -91.16 16.56 -1.51
N TRP A 225 -91.95 15.92 -2.38
CA TRP A 225 -93.41 15.84 -2.25
C TRP A 225 -93.91 14.38 -2.30
N ASN A 226 -94.71 13.96 -1.32
CA ASN A 226 -95.29 12.62 -1.33
C ASN A 226 -96.49 12.51 -2.29
N ASN A 227 -96.23 12.06 -3.52
CA ASN A 227 -97.23 11.90 -4.59
C ASN A 227 -97.59 10.44 -4.91
N TRP A 228 -97.12 9.44 -4.15
CA TRP A 228 -97.37 8.03 -4.44
C TRP A 228 -97.91 7.28 -3.21
N PRO A 229 -99.10 6.66 -3.26
CA PRO A 229 -99.65 5.85 -2.17
C PRO A 229 -98.81 4.57 -2.00
N GLY A 230 -97.84 4.62 -1.09
CA GLY A 230 -96.84 3.56 -0.87
C GLY A 230 -95.40 4.07 -0.72
N ASN A 231 -95.12 5.34 -1.06
CA ASN A 231 -93.90 6.00 -0.63
C ASN A 231 -94.14 6.75 0.69
N GLU A 232 -93.28 6.58 1.69
CA GLU A 232 -93.43 7.27 2.98
C GLU A 232 -92.66 8.60 3.07
N TYR A 233 -91.59 8.77 2.31
CA TYR A 233 -90.72 9.96 2.37
C TYR A 233 -90.12 10.26 0.98
N PRO A 234 -90.10 11.53 0.54
CA PRO A 234 -89.96 11.84 -0.89
C PRO A 234 -88.54 11.68 -1.43
N VAL A 235 -87.52 12.07 -0.67
CA VAL A 235 -86.09 12.06 -1.09
C VAL A 235 -85.50 10.64 -1.11
N ASN A 236 -85.95 9.79 -0.19
CA ASN A 236 -85.67 8.35 -0.14
C ASN A 236 -84.17 7.97 -0.05
N LEU A 237 -83.45 8.45 0.97
CA LEU A 237 -82.11 7.94 1.28
C LEU A 237 -82.19 6.46 1.66
N THR A 238 -81.49 5.62 0.90
CA THR A 238 -81.51 4.15 1.04
C THR A 238 -80.46 3.68 2.04
N ASN A 239 -80.76 2.68 2.87
CA ASN A 239 -79.79 2.12 3.82
C ASN A 239 -78.61 1.43 3.09
N PRO A 240 -77.36 1.64 3.53
CA PRO A 240 -76.17 1.02 2.94
C PRO A 240 -76.23 -0.51 2.94
N SER A 241 -75.96 -1.12 1.78
CA SER A 241 -76.09 -2.57 1.56
C SER A 241 -75.41 -3.04 0.26
N GLY A 242 -74.90 -4.28 0.28
CA GLY A 242 -74.52 -5.00 -0.95
C GLY A 242 -73.19 -4.60 -1.60
N MET A 243 -72.33 -3.85 -0.92
CA MET A 243 -70.92 -3.67 -1.30
C MET A 243 -70.13 -4.97 -1.06
N ILE A 244 -69.03 -5.19 -1.78
CA ILE A 244 -68.13 -6.33 -1.52
C ILE A 244 -67.47 -6.16 -0.15
N GLY A 245 -67.43 -7.23 0.65
CA GLY A 245 -66.91 -7.20 2.03
C GLY A 245 -67.85 -6.59 3.09
N PHE A 246 -68.88 -5.84 2.70
CA PHE A 246 -69.80 -5.22 3.65
C PHE A 246 -70.72 -6.25 4.31
N SER A 247 -70.65 -6.32 5.64
CA SER A 247 -71.68 -6.93 6.47
C SER A 247 -72.38 -5.87 7.30
N SER A 248 -73.71 -5.88 7.31
CA SER A 248 -74.53 -5.02 8.16
C SER A 248 -74.35 -5.29 9.67
N SER A 249 -73.55 -6.30 10.06
CA SER A 249 -73.15 -6.53 11.45
C SER A 249 -72.06 -5.55 11.94
N TYR A 250 -71.22 -5.02 11.04
CA TYR A 250 -70.13 -4.09 11.37
C TYR A 250 -70.59 -2.63 11.55
N TYR A 251 -71.90 -2.40 11.45
CA TYR A 251 -72.53 -1.09 11.56
C TYR A 251 -73.72 -1.17 12.52
N THR A 252 -74.13 -0.05 13.08
CA THR A 252 -75.23 -0.01 14.07
C THR A 252 -76.62 0.02 13.43
N GLY A 253 -76.72 0.44 12.16
CA GLY A 253 -77.98 0.68 11.45
C GLY A 253 -78.40 2.15 11.37
N TYR A 254 -77.53 3.07 11.78
CA TYR A 254 -77.77 4.51 11.84
C TYR A 254 -76.68 5.29 11.08
N TRP A 255 -77.01 6.50 10.65
CA TRP A 255 -76.05 7.56 10.33
C TRP A 255 -75.65 8.29 11.62
N GLN A 256 -74.39 8.71 11.73
CA GLN A 256 -73.88 9.58 12.80
C GLN A 256 -73.09 10.72 12.16
N ASN A 257 -73.20 11.95 12.68
CA ASN A 257 -72.34 13.05 12.23
C ASN A 257 -70.90 12.90 12.78
N VAL A 258 -69.90 13.31 12.01
CA VAL A 258 -68.48 13.13 12.39
C VAL A 258 -68.11 14.00 13.60
N GLY A 259 -68.59 15.24 13.62
CA GLY A 259 -68.33 16.19 14.71
C GLY A 259 -66.83 16.47 14.88
N SER A 260 -66.31 16.21 16.08
CA SER A 260 -64.88 16.30 16.40
C SER A 260 -64.10 15.00 16.22
N GLY A 261 -64.73 13.97 15.63
CA GLY A 261 -64.12 12.66 15.38
C GLY A 261 -63.53 12.52 13.98
N THR A 262 -63.45 11.28 13.49
CA THR A 262 -63.08 10.95 12.11
C THR A 262 -64.20 10.18 11.41
N ILE A 263 -64.04 9.89 10.11
CA ILE A 263 -65.00 9.09 9.34
C ILE A 263 -65.19 7.69 9.92
N ASP A 264 -64.10 7.06 10.38
CA ASP A 264 -64.12 5.72 10.97
C ASP A 264 -64.33 5.71 12.50
N ALA A 265 -64.18 6.86 13.16
CA ALA A 265 -64.43 7.07 14.59
C ALA A 265 -65.20 8.39 14.84
N PRO A 266 -66.49 8.48 14.43
CA PRO A 266 -67.29 9.69 14.59
C PRO A 266 -67.62 9.99 16.07
N TYR A 267 -67.48 11.26 16.46
CA TYR A 267 -67.75 11.75 17.82
C TYR A 267 -68.93 12.75 17.89
N GLY A 268 -69.60 13.03 16.77
CA GLY A 268 -70.82 13.81 16.77
C GLY A 268 -71.98 13.11 17.51
N ASP A 269 -72.87 13.90 18.09
CA ASP A 269 -73.98 13.44 18.94
C ASP A 269 -75.28 13.17 18.18
N GLN A 270 -75.35 13.52 16.90
CA GLN A 270 -76.53 13.39 16.05
C GLN A 270 -76.54 12.01 15.37
N VAL A 271 -77.35 11.10 15.89
CA VAL A 271 -77.52 9.73 15.38
C VAL A 271 -78.94 9.53 14.85
N PHE A 272 -79.07 9.10 13.58
CA PHE A 272 -80.35 9.04 12.86
C PHE A 272 -80.50 7.79 11.97
N LEU A 273 -81.71 7.27 11.84
CA LEU A 273 -82.05 6.41 10.70
C LEU A 273 -82.01 7.23 9.40
N SER A 274 -81.79 6.60 8.24
CA SER A 274 -81.77 7.29 6.93
C SER A 274 -83.03 8.13 6.66
N LYS A 275 -84.19 7.68 7.14
CA LYS A 275 -85.47 8.40 7.10
C LYS A 275 -85.49 9.64 8.02
N GLU A 276 -84.84 9.57 9.18
CA GLU A 276 -84.80 10.64 10.17
C GLU A 276 -83.80 11.72 9.76
N LEU A 277 -82.62 11.36 9.24
CA LEU A 277 -81.68 12.30 8.64
C LEU A 277 -82.35 13.12 7.52
N VAL A 278 -83.07 12.45 6.62
CA VAL A 278 -83.83 13.09 5.54
C VAL A 278 -84.97 14.00 6.01
N LEU A 279 -85.59 13.73 7.17
CA LEU A 279 -86.73 14.50 7.67
C LEU A 279 -86.35 15.63 8.63
N ASN A 280 -85.22 15.50 9.33
CA ASN A 280 -84.82 16.41 10.41
C ASN A 280 -83.75 17.42 9.98
N TYR A 281 -82.95 17.14 8.94
CA TYR A 281 -81.82 17.97 8.53
C TYR A 281 -82.24 19.41 8.13
N ASP A 282 -81.83 20.38 8.95
CA ASP A 282 -82.23 21.79 8.82
C ASP A 282 -81.27 22.67 8.01
N GLY A 283 -80.13 22.11 7.57
CA GLY A 283 -79.01 22.85 7.01
C GLY A 283 -78.25 23.65 8.07
N ALA A 284 -78.88 24.71 8.58
CA ALA A 284 -78.23 25.79 9.31
C ALA A 284 -77.67 25.43 10.70
N THR A 285 -78.07 24.32 11.32
CA THR A 285 -77.49 23.82 12.59
C THR A 285 -76.92 22.40 12.51
N MET A 286 -77.14 21.73 11.37
CA MET A 286 -76.81 20.32 11.16
C MET A 286 -75.73 20.06 10.10
N ALA A 287 -75.17 21.10 9.46
CA ALA A 287 -74.11 20.96 8.45
C ALA A 287 -72.84 20.26 8.99
N ASP A 288 -72.59 19.05 8.49
CA ASP A 288 -71.46 18.17 8.83
C ASP A 288 -71.31 17.06 7.77
N THR A 289 -70.26 16.24 7.88
CA THR A 289 -70.20 14.91 7.28
C THR A 289 -70.98 13.91 8.14
N TYR A 290 -71.90 13.17 7.54
CA TYR A 290 -72.60 12.05 8.15
C TYR A 290 -72.04 10.73 7.61
N VAL A 291 -71.73 9.80 8.51
CA VAL A 291 -71.21 8.47 8.19
C VAL A 291 -72.14 7.38 8.68
N TRP A 292 -72.20 6.26 7.96
CA TRP A 292 -72.91 5.06 8.41
C TRP A 292 -72.15 4.48 9.61
N GLN A 293 -72.75 4.57 10.80
CA GLN A 293 -72.06 4.46 12.09
C GLN A 293 -71.42 3.07 12.27
N PRO A 294 -70.08 2.97 12.35
CA PRO A 294 -69.38 1.71 12.51
C PRO A 294 -69.56 1.14 13.92
N ARG A 295 -69.32 -0.16 14.06
CA ARG A 295 -69.51 -0.93 15.29
C ARG A 295 -68.25 -1.71 15.63
N TYR A 296 -67.62 -1.36 16.75
CA TYR A 296 -66.47 -2.10 17.27
C TYR A 296 -66.84 -3.55 17.60
N ILE A 297 -66.10 -4.51 17.05
CA ILE A 297 -66.25 -5.96 17.32
C ILE A 297 -64.86 -6.59 17.34
N GLU A 298 -64.38 -6.88 18.56
CA GLU A 298 -63.04 -7.45 18.82
C GLU A 298 -62.81 -8.78 18.07
N GLY A 299 -61.65 -8.87 17.41
CA GLY A 299 -61.18 -10.05 16.70
C GLY A 299 -60.63 -11.17 17.59
N ALA A 300 -60.48 -12.35 17.00
CA ALA A 300 -59.77 -13.47 17.64
C ALA A 300 -58.24 -13.25 17.55
N PRO A 301 -57.46 -13.78 18.51
CA PRO A 301 -56.01 -13.55 18.56
C PRO A 301 -55.28 -14.19 17.37
N ILE A 302 -54.21 -13.52 16.94
CA ILE A 302 -53.25 -14.05 15.95
C ILE A 302 -51.99 -14.48 16.70
N THR A 303 -51.54 -15.72 16.49
CA THR A 303 -50.35 -16.29 17.15
C THR A 303 -49.21 -16.44 16.15
N VAL A 304 -48.02 -15.95 16.52
CA VAL A 304 -46.81 -16.02 15.69
C VAL A 304 -45.76 -16.88 16.39
N ASN A 305 -45.43 -18.03 15.81
CA ASN A 305 -44.45 -18.98 16.35
C ASN A 305 -43.10 -18.85 15.65
N TYR A 306 -42.02 -19.19 16.36
CA TYR A 306 -40.65 -19.19 15.84
C TYR A 306 -40.00 -20.52 16.25
N ILE A 307 -39.75 -21.41 15.29
CA ILE A 307 -39.29 -22.79 15.54
C ILE A 307 -38.10 -23.18 14.66
N ASP A 308 -37.33 -24.17 15.09
CA ASP A 308 -36.38 -24.88 14.22
C ASP A 308 -37.06 -25.98 13.39
N GLU A 309 -36.27 -26.67 12.56
CA GLU A 309 -36.76 -27.73 11.65
C GLU A 309 -37.31 -28.95 12.41
N GLU A 310 -36.79 -29.21 13.61
CA GLU A 310 -37.25 -30.24 14.53
C GLU A 310 -38.55 -29.86 15.27
N GLY A 311 -39.02 -28.61 15.11
CA GLY A 311 -40.23 -28.09 15.72
C GLY A 311 -40.07 -27.63 17.18
N LYS A 312 -38.83 -27.43 17.64
CA LYS A 312 -38.53 -26.84 18.96
C LYS A 312 -38.62 -25.31 18.88
N GLU A 313 -39.16 -24.72 19.94
CA GLU A 313 -39.34 -23.27 20.08
C GLU A 313 -37.98 -22.55 20.20
N LEU A 314 -37.78 -21.52 19.37
CA LEU A 314 -36.60 -20.65 19.37
C LEU A 314 -36.86 -19.33 20.10
N LEU A 315 -38.08 -18.80 19.98
CA LEU A 315 -38.56 -17.63 20.72
C LEU A 315 -40.01 -17.84 21.17
N PRO A 316 -40.41 -17.33 22.34
CA PRO A 316 -41.79 -17.38 22.82
C PRO A 316 -42.80 -16.86 21.78
N PRO A 317 -43.94 -17.57 21.56
CA PRO A 317 -44.96 -17.14 20.61
C PRO A 317 -45.44 -15.72 20.87
N SER A 318 -45.45 -14.90 19.83
CA SER A 318 -45.94 -13.52 19.90
C SER A 318 -47.43 -13.51 19.57
N ILE A 319 -48.26 -13.05 20.51
CA ILE A 319 -49.71 -13.05 20.36
C ILE A 319 -50.19 -11.62 20.13
N MET A 320 -50.88 -11.38 19.03
CA MET A 320 -51.59 -10.12 18.76
C MET A 320 -53.03 -10.24 19.26
N THR A 321 -53.45 -9.29 20.10
CA THR A 321 -54.80 -9.21 20.70
C THR A 321 -55.37 -7.81 20.52
N GLY A 322 -56.65 -7.70 20.17
CA GLY A 322 -57.28 -6.43 19.79
C GLY A 322 -57.26 -6.21 18.27
N GLY A 323 -57.95 -5.15 17.83
CA GLY A 323 -58.35 -4.96 16.44
C GLY A 323 -59.77 -5.48 16.18
N ASN A 324 -60.45 -4.92 15.19
CA ASN A 324 -61.79 -5.32 14.78
C ASN A 324 -61.76 -6.48 13.80
N ILE A 325 -62.83 -7.28 13.80
CA ILE A 325 -63.10 -8.21 12.69
C ILE A 325 -63.32 -7.39 11.41
N GLY A 326 -62.39 -7.49 10.47
CA GLY A 326 -62.36 -6.67 9.24
C GLY A 326 -61.08 -5.87 9.07
N ASP A 327 -60.32 -5.61 10.14
CA ASP A 327 -59.05 -4.89 10.07
C ASP A 327 -57.98 -5.74 9.34
N SER A 328 -57.10 -5.10 8.57
CA SER A 328 -55.96 -5.76 7.93
C SER A 328 -54.78 -5.90 8.90
N TYR A 329 -54.17 -7.08 8.96
CA TYR A 329 -52.90 -7.31 9.65
C TYR A 329 -51.74 -7.53 8.68
N THR A 330 -50.52 -7.26 9.15
CA THR A 330 -49.26 -7.61 8.48
C THR A 330 -48.25 -7.97 9.55
N ILE A 331 -47.57 -9.09 9.39
CA ILE A 331 -46.61 -9.65 10.33
C ILE A 331 -45.33 -9.94 9.55
N THR A 332 -44.17 -9.66 10.14
CA THR A 332 -42.86 -9.95 9.53
C THR A 332 -42.09 -10.97 10.38
N PRO A 333 -41.17 -11.76 9.78
CA PRO A 333 -40.24 -12.58 10.55
C PRO A 333 -39.37 -11.72 11.47
N LYS A 334 -38.88 -12.32 12.55
CA LYS A 334 -37.83 -11.73 13.39
C LYS A 334 -36.47 -12.22 12.93
N ASP A 335 -35.45 -11.38 13.11
CA ASP A 335 -34.07 -11.84 13.12
C ASP A 335 -33.81 -12.63 14.41
N ILE A 336 -33.11 -13.76 14.29
CA ILE A 336 -32.81 -14.68 15.39
C ILE A 336 -31.31 -15.00 15.32
N PRO A 337 -30.48 -14.52 16.27
CA PRO A 337 -29.03 -14.71 16.23
C PRO A 337 -28.63 -16.17 16.07
N GLY A 338 -27.78 -16.45 15.07
CA GLY A 338 -27.30 -17.79 14.74
C GLY A 338 -28.25 -18.65 13.91
N TYR A 339 -29.38 -18.11 13.43
CA TYR A 339 -30.34 -18.80 12.58
C TYR A 339 -30.63 -18.02 11.28
N ILE A 340 -31.19 -18.71 10.28
CA ILE A 340 -31.71 -18.13 9.03
C ILE A 340 -33.14 -18.59 8.79
N LEU A 341 -34.00 -17.72 8.26
CA LEU A 341 -35.38 -18.09 7.91
C LEU A 341 -35.37 -19.10 6.75
N LYS A 342 -36.09 -20.21 6.92
CA LYS A 342 -36.22 -21.29 5.93
C LYS A 342 -37.58 -21.28 5.23
N GLU A 343 -38.65 -21.20 6.02
CA GLU A 343 -40.03 -21.39 5.55
C GLU A 343 -41.00 -20.54 6.37
N VAL A 344 -42.07 -20.08 5.73
CA VAL A 344 -43.20 -19.41 6.39
C VAL A 344 -44.45 -20.25 6.19
N GLN A 345 -45.15 -20.54 7.28
CA GLN A 345 -46.37 -21.36 7.28
C GLN A 345 -47.55 -20.52 7.79
N GLY A 346 -48.56 -20.33 6.93
CA GLY A 346 -49.68 -19.41 7.16
C GLY A 346 -49.50 -18.07 6.46
N ASP A 347 -50.52 -17.23 6.50
CA ASP A 347 -50.57 -15.97 5.75
C ASP A 347 -50.01 -14.78 6.57
N GLU A 348 -48.85 -14.25 6.18
CA GLU A 348 -48.18 -13.09 6.79
C GLU A 348 -49.03 -11.80 6.73
N THR A 349 -49.91 -11.71 5.73
CA THR A 349 -50.88 -10.62 5.56
C THR A 349 -52.29 -11.19 5.45
N GLY A 350 -53.27 -10.49 5.99
CA GLY A 350 -54.65 -10.96 5.95
C GLY A 350 -55.62 -10.05 6.68
N ILE A 351 -56.84 -10.54 6.90
CA ILE A 351 -57.89 -9.86 7.63
C ILE A 351 -58.08 -10.53 9.00
N VAL A 352 -58.21 -9.72 10.05
CA VAL A 352 -58.54 -10.15 11.41
C VAL A 352 -59.93 -10.78 11.41
N SER A 353 -60.03 -12.03 11.84
CA SER A 353 -61.29 -12.80 11.81
C SER A 353 -61.83 -13.14 13.20
N LYS A 354 -62.99 -13.81 13.24
CA LYS A 354 -63.59 -14.38 14.45
C LYS A 354 -62.96 -15.70 14.92
N ASN A 355 -62.05 -16.28 14.12
CA ASN A 355 -61.36 -17.53 14.41
C ASN A 355 -59.88 -17.20 14.70
N PRO A 356 -59.22 -17.85 15.67
CA PRO A 356 -57.79 -17.66 15.87
C PRO A 356 -57.00 -17.99 14.59
N GLN A 357 -56.00 -17.17 14.31
CA GLN A 357 -55.10 -17.30 13.15
C GLN A 357 -53.67 -17.58 13.62
N THR A 358 -52.87 -18.23 12.79
CA THR A 358 -51.51 -18.64 13.17
C THR A 358 -50.56 -18.50 12.00
N VAL A 359 -49.41 -17.88 12.26
CA VAL A 359 -48.25 -17.83 11.37
C VAL A 359 -47.09 -18.49 12.10
N THR A 360 -46.34 -19.37 11.42
CA THR A 360 -45.18 -20.04 11.97
C THR A 360 -43.98 -19.80 11.07
N TYR A 361 -42.93 -19.20 11.63
CA TYR A 361 -41.64 -19.04 10.98
C TYR A 361 -40.72 -20.20 11.37
N VAL A 362 -40.26 -20.95 10.36
CA VAL A 362 -39.33 -22.07 10.53
C VAL A 362 -37.93 -21.62 10.14
N TYR A 363 -36.95 -21.88 11.00
CA TYR A 363 -35.57 -21.44 10.82
C TYR A 363 -34.59 -22.62 10.76
N SER A 364 -33.54 -22.49 9.95
CA SER A 364 -32.38 -23.38 9.97
C SER A 364 -31.26 -22.73 10.80
N PRO A 365 -30.39 -23.52 11.48
CA PRO A 365 -29.14 -23.01 12.02
C PRO A 365 -28.28 -22.36 10.93
N LYS A 366 -27.68 -21.21 11.24
CA LYS A 366 -26.71 -20.54 10.37
C LYS A 366 -25.37 -21.25 10.50
N ILE A 367 -24.87 -21.77 9.38
CA ILE A 367 -23.60 -22.49 9.29
C ILE A 367 -22.57 -21.56 8.64
N GLU A 368 -21.51 -21.24 9.38
CA GLU A 368 -20.33 -20.56 8.85
C GLU A 368 -19.26 -21.60 8.50
N THR A 369 -18.69 -21.51 7.29
CA THR A 369 -17.55 -22.31 6.85
C THR A 369 -16.37 -21.41 6.55
N ARG A 370 -15.21 -21.71 7.13
CA ARG A 370 -13.94 -21.01 6.88
C ARG A 370 -12.81 -22.01 6.68
N GLU A 371 -11.78 -21.61 5.96
CA GLU A 371 -10.58 -22.42 5.75
C GLU A 371 -9.53 -22.11 6.82
N GLU A 372 -8.81 -23.14 7.26
CA GLU A 372 -7.64 -23.03 8.13
C GLU A 372 -6.44 -23.66 7.39
N SER A 373 -5.33 -22.92 7.30
CA SER A 373 -4.12 -23.32 6.57
C SER A 373 -2.94 -23.56 7.52
N LYS A 374 -2.17 -24.63 7.29
CA LYS A 374 -0.93 -24.92 8.02
C LYS A 374 0.17 -25.26 7.02
N ILE A 375 1.25 -24.48 7.03
CA ILE A 375 2.40 -24.67 6.14
C ILE A 375 3.46 -25.48 6.87
N ILE A 376 4.06 -26.45 6.17
CA ILE A 376 5.28 -27.15 6.55
C ILE A 376 6.38 -26.73 5.58
N ALA A 377 7.57 -26.40 6.08
CA ALA A 377 8.70 -25.97 5.28
C ALA A 377 9.89 -26.96 5.32
N ARG A 378 10.64 -27.06 4.23
CA ARG A 378 12.01 -27.59 4.20
C ARG A 378 12.96 -26.47 3.78
N ILE A 379 14.02 -26.26 4.55
CA ILE A 379 15.10 -25.32 4.22
C ILE A 379 16.39 -26.12 4.08
N ILE A 380 17.09 -25.95 2.95
CA ILE A 380 18.38 -26.55 2.68
C ILE A 380 19.42 -25.44 2.61
N HIS A 381 20.31 -25.40 3.60
CA HIS A 381 21.40 -24.43 3.69
C HIS A 381 22.65 -24.95 2.99
N TYR A 382 23.27 -24.15 2.12
CA TYR A 382 24.52 -24.51 1.45
C TYR A 382 25.66 -23.67 1.99
N LEU A 383 26.52 -24.26 2.82
CA LEU A 383 27.60 -23.56 3.54
C LEU A 383 28.99 -24.12 3.21
N TYR A 384 30.03 -23.30 3.35
CA TYR A 384 31.43 -23.76 3.40
C TYR A 384 31.80 -24.29 4.79
N GLU A 385 32.98 -24.92 4.92
CA GLU A 385 33.46 -25.47 6.21
C GLU A 385 33.70 -24.41 7.31
N ASP A 386 33.80 -23.13 6.96
CA ASP A 386 33.90 -22.02 7.92
C ASP A 386 32.54 -21.47 8.38
N GLY A 387 31.44 -21.99 7.82
CA GLY A 387 30.06 -21.56 8.10
C GLY A 387 29.57 -20.37 7.26
N SER A 388 30.34 -19.89 6.28
CA SER A 388 29.87 -18.87 5.34
C SER A 388 29.01 -19.47 4.22
N GLU A 389 28.14 -18.65 3.62
CA GLU A 389 27.21 -19.06 2.55
C GLU A 389 27.97 -19.46 1.26
N ALA A 390 27.71 -20.67 0.78
CA ALA A 390 28.27 -21.22 -0.46
C ALA A 390 27.31 -21.10 -1.65
N ALA A 391 26.01 -21.23 -1.40
CA ALA A 391 24.95 -20.92 -2.35
C ALA A 391 23.67 -20.50 -1.59
N PRO A 392 22.76 -19.75 -2.22
CA PRO A 392 21.51 -19.34 -1.58
C PRO A 392 20.66 -20.55 -1.16
N ASP A 393 20.00 -20.43 0.00
CA ASP A 393 19.13 -21.47 0.55
C ASP A 393 18.06 -21.94 -0.44
N HIS A 394 17.81 -23.25 -0.49
CA HIS A 394 16.66 -23.81 -1.17
C HIS A 394 15.51 -23.99 -0.16
N VAL A 395 14.30 -23.53 -0.52
CA VAL A 395 13.13 -23.55 0.37
C VAL A 395 11.95 -24.19 -0.35
N ASP A 396 11.46 -25.30 0.19
CA ASP A 396 10.22 -25.97 -0.21
C ASP A 396 9.13 -25.70 0.83
N THR A 397 7.88 -25.59 0.40
CA THR A 397 6.72 -25.42 1.30
C THR A 397 5.52 -26.20 0.82
N ILE A 398 4.95 -27.04 1.69
CA ILE A 398 3.64 -27.68 1.47
C ILE A 398 2.62 -27.00 2.36
N GLU A 399 1.47 -26.65 1.78
CA GLU A 399 0.33 -26.08 2.50
C GLU A 399 -0.74 -27.15 2.69
N PHE A 400 -1.11 -27.43 3.93
CA PHE A 400 -2.28 -28.23 4.26
C PHE A 400 -3.44 -27.29 4.59
N ILE A 401 -4.63 -27.63 4.11
CA ILE A 401 -5.87 -26.89 4.37
C ILE A 401 -6.92 -27.81 5.01
N ARG A 402 -7.80 -27.24 5.83
CA ARG A 402 -9.01 -27.91 6.31
C ARG A 402 -10.18 -26.95 6.40
N THR A 403 -11.39 -27.47 6.21
CA THR A 403 -12.61 -26.71 6.46
C THR A 403 -12.94 -26.73 7.96
N VAL A 404 -13.13 -25.56 8.55
CA VAL A 404 -13.69 -25.38 9.89
C VAL A 404 -15.15 -24.96 9.74
N THR A 405 -16.07 -25.75 10.28
CA THR A 405 -17.52 -25.53 10.19
C THR A 405 -18.08 -25.19 11.56
N ILE A 406 -18.65 -23.99 11.69
CA ILE A 406 -19.21 -23.42 12.91
C ILE A 406 -20.73 -23.36 12.78
N ASN A 407 -21.44 -23.91 13.77
CA ASN A 407 -22.87 -23.78 13.91
C ASN A 407 -23.18 -22.59 14.84
N GLU A 408 -23.59 -21.44 14.28
CA GLU A 408 -23.77 -20.21 15.05
C GLU A 408 -24.92 -20.28 16.07
N ALA A 409 -25.92 -21.15 15.84
CA ALA A 409 -27.04 -21.38 16.75
C ALA A 409 -26.64 -22.09 18.05
N THR A 410 -25.52 -22.80 18.07
CA THR A 410 -25.05 -23.64 19.19
C THR A 410 -23.67 -23.25 19.71
N GLY A 411 -22.86 -22.57 18.89
CA GLY A 411 -21.43 -22.37 19.12
C GLY A 411 -20.58 -23.62 18.86
N GLU A 412 -21.17 -24.72 18.38
CA GLU A 412 -20.44 -25.96 18.11
C GLU A 412 -19.51 -25.76 16.90
N THR A 413 -18.24 -26.11 17.07
CA THR A 413 -17.21 -26.02 16.03
C THR A 413 -16.71 -27.41 15.68
N SER A 414 -16.78 -27.74 14.40
CA SER A 414 -16.26 -29.00 13.84
C SER A 414 -15.14 -28.72 12.84
N TYR A 415 -14.22 -29.67 12.71
CA TYR A 415 -13.05 -29.58 11.85
C TYR A 415 -13.11 -30.75 10.86
N GLY A 416 -12.97 -30.45 9.57
CA GLY A 416 -12.70 -31.47 8.57
C GLY A 416 -11.28 -32.03 8.71
N ASP A 417 -11.03 -33.12 7.99
CA ASP A 417 -9.68 -33.68 7.84
C ASP A 417 -8.74 -32.68 7.15
N TRP A 418 -7.43 -32.83 7.38
CA TRP A 418 -6.41 -32.05 6.68
C TRP A 418 -6.17 -32.61 5.29
N GLU A 419 -6.39 -31.80 4.26
CA GLU A 419 -6.07 -32.11 2.87
C GLU A 419 -4.81 -31.34 2.43
N ALA A 420 -3.97 -32.00 1.63
CA ALA A 420 -2.81 -31.35 1.02
C ALA A 420 -3.25 -30.50 -0.17
N LYS A 421 -2.83 -29.23 -0.21
CA LYS A 421 -3.07 -28.36 -1.35
C LYS A 421 -2.40 -28.94 -2.60
N ASP A 422 -3.13 -28.92 -3.71
CA ASP A 422 -2.74 -29.57 -4.98
C ASP A 422 -2.44 -31.09 -4.89
N ASN A 423 -2.73 -31.74 -3.75
CA ASN A 423 -2.38 -33.12 -3.38
C ASN A 423 -0.88 -33.39 -3.17
N ASP A 424 -0.06 -32.37 -2.93
CA ASP A 424 1.37 -32.56 -2.66
C ASP A 424 1.64 -32.94 -1.19
N THR A 425 2.20 -34.14 -0.97
CA THR A 425 2.64 -34.64 0.34
C THR A 425 4.14 -34.97 0.34
N THR A 426 4.88 -34.37 -0.58
CA THR A 426 6.26 -34.76 -0.91
C THR A 426 7.18 -33.56 -1.10
N PHE A 427 8.29 -33.50 -0.36
CA PHE A 427 9.39 -32.62 -0.74
C PHE A 427 10.35 -33.38 -1.67
N ASP A 428 10.48 -32.94 -2.92
CA ASP A 428 11.28 -33.59 -3.98
C ASP A 428 12.78 -33.75 -3.61
N ALA A 429 13.50 -34.63 -4.31
CA ALA A 429 14.95 -34.77 -4.14
C ALA A 429 15.72 -33.59 -4.76
N VAL A 430 16.43 -32.81 -3.96
CA VAL A 430 17.13 -31.59 -4.39
C VAL A 430 18.62 -31.88 -4.59
N VAL A 431 19.13 -31.66 -5.80
CA VAL A 431 20.55 -31.80 -6.13
C VAL A 431 21.33 -30.61 -5.58
N SER A 432 22.45 -30.87 -4.91
CA SER A 432 23.33 -29.82 -4.39
C SER A 432 24.04 -29.09 -5.54
N PRO A 433 24.07 -27.74 -5.58
CA PRO A 433 24.75 -26.97 -6.61
C PRO A 433 26.20 -27.41 -6.91
N GLU A 434 26.59 -27.44 -8.18
CA GLU A 434 28.00 -27.67 -8.55
C GLU A 434 28.80 -26.37 -8.37
N ILE A 435 29.57 -26.29 -7.28
CA ILE A 435 30.49 -25.19 -7.00
C ILE A 435 31.89 -25.63 -7.43
N ALA A 436 32.50 -24.87 -8.36
CA ALA A 436 33.85 -25.17 -8.86
C ALA A 436 34.86 -25.24 -7.73
N ASN A 437 35.77 -26.23 -7.79
CA ASN A 437 36.86 -26.46 -6.84
C ASN A 437 36.41 -26.89 -5.41
N TYR A 438 35.12 -27.19 -5.21
CA TYR A 438 34.58 -27.77 -3.99
C TYR A 438 33.81 -29.08 -4.27
N THR A 439 33.69 -29.93 -3.25
CA THR A 439 32.82 -31.11 -3.21
C THR A 439 31.87 -31.00 -2.02
N PRO A 440 30.54 -31.06 -2.20
CA PRO A 440 29.60 -31.10 -1.09
C PRO A 440 29.61 -32.45 -0.38
N ASP A 441 29.41 -32.45 0.95
CA ASP A 441 29.26 -33.65 1.76
C ASP A 441 28.07 -34.54 1.32
N LYS A 442 27.02 -33.89 0.82
CA LYS A 442 25.80 -34.48 0.26
C LYS A 442 25.66 -34.03 -1.20
N LYS A 443 25.67 -34.97 -2.16
CA LYS A 443 25.42 -34.65 -3.59
C LYS A 443 23.98 -34.18 -3.87
N GLY A 444 23.08 -34.42 -2.93
CA GLY A 444 21.73 -33.89 -2.88
C GLY A 444 21.08 -34.23 -1.56
N VAL A 445 19.99 -33.53 -1.24
CA VAL A 445 19.09 -33.87 -0.14
C VAL A 445 18.01 -34.80 -0.70
N ALA A 446 17.77 -35.92 -0.03
CA ALA A 446 16.80 -36.91 -0.47
C ALA A 446 15.36 -36.37 -0.41
N GLU A 447 14.47 -37.01 -1.17
CA GLU A 447 13.03 -36.80 -1.08
C GLU A 447 12.50 -37.10 0.33
N MET A 448 11.45 -36.39 0.74
CA MET A 448 10.71 -36.65 1.97
C MET A 448 9.24 -36.88 1.61
N VAL A 449 8.73 -38.06 1.94
CA VAL A 449 7.39 -38.53 1.55
C VAL A 449 6.47 -38.69 2.76
N ASP A 450 5.18 -38.94 2.50
CA ASP A 450 4.13 -39.14 3.51
C ASP A 450 4.01 -37.96 4.52
N LEU A 451 4.24 -36.73 4.04
CA LEU A 451 4.10 -35.52 4.86
C LEU A 451 2.63 -35.27 5.19
N THR A 452 2.40 -34.77 6.40
CA THR A 452 1.07 -34.43 6.92
C THR A 452 1.10 -33.05 7.56
N ALA A 453 -0.07 -32.48 7.84
CA ALA A 453 -0.18 -31.24 8.61
C ALA A 453 0.51 -31.32 9.99
N GLU A 454 0.73 -32.51 10.58
CA GLU A 454 1.45 -32.68 11.86
C GLU A 454 2.92 -33.10 11.70
N SER A 455 3.46 -33.02 10.48
CA SER A 455 4.91 -32.95 10.26
C SER A 455 5.51 -31.71 10.95
N LYS A 456 6.83 -31.72 11.10
CA LYS A 456 7.61 -30.54 11.52
C LYS A 456 8.40 -30.00 10.35
N ASP A 457 8.74 -28.72 10.42
CA ASP A 457 9.69 -28.11 9.51
C ASP A 457 11.04 -28.84 9.56
N SER A 458 11.73 -28.87 8.41
CA SER A 458 12.97 -29.60 8.20
C SER A 458 14.10 -28.65 7.81
N GLU A 459 15.25 -28.76 8.46
CA GLU A 459 16.42 -27.92 8.22
C GLU A 459 17.61 -28.85 7.89
N VAL A 460 18.25 -28.65 6.73
CA VAL A 460 19.31 -29.53 6.23
C VAL A 460 20.49 -28.73 5.71
N THR A 461 21.59 -28.69 6.47
CA THR A 461 22.85 -28.12 5.98
C THR A 461 23.57 -29.09 5.05
N VAL A 462 23.99 -28.61 3.87
CA VAL A 462 24.98 -29.22 2.98
C VAL A 462 26.29 -28.44 3.13
N THR A 463 27.41 -29.12 3.33
CA THR A 463 28.71 -28.49 3.57
C THR A 463 29.69 -28.75 2.44
N TYR A 464 30.19 -27.69 1.81
CA TYR A 464 31.17 -27.73 0.74
C TYR A 464 32.60 -27.76 1.28
N LYS A 465 33.28 -28.87 1.03
CA LYS A 465 34.71 -29.06 1.33
C LYS A 465 35.52 -28.67 0.11
N ALA A 466 36.61 -27.93 0.29
CA ALA A 466 37.48 -27.61 -0.82
C ALA A 466 38.17 -28.87 -1.35
N ASN A 467 38.31 -28.98 -2.68
CA ASN A 467 39.06 -30.05 -3.30
C ASN A 467 40.56 -29.93 -2.97
N MET A 468 41.22 -31.06 -2.81
CA MET A 468 42.66 -31.15 -2.56
C MET A 468 43.31 -31.91 -3.71
N VAL A 469 44.26 -31.29 -4.41
CA VAL A 469 45.02 -31.91 -5.50
C VAL A 469 46.49 -31.99 -5.12
N GLU A 470 47.05 -33.19 -5.23
CA GLU A 470 48.48 -33.44 -4.99
C GLU A 470 49.28 -33.32 -6.28
N SER A 471 50.43 -32.67 -6.19
CA SER A 471 51.45 -32.60 -7.23
C SER A 471 52.83 -32.87 -6.63
N THR A 472 53.82 -33.20 -7.46
CA THR A 472 55.20 -33.41 -7.00
C THR A 472 56.07 -32.23 -7.42
N GLU A 473 56.51 -31.44 -6.45
CA GLU A 473 57.56 -30.44 -6.67
C GLU A 473 58.91 -31.14 -6.66
N THR A 474 59.72 -30.88 -7.68
CA THR A 474 61.10 -31.36 -7.78
C THR A 474 62.03 -30.17 -7.72
N LYS A 475 63.07 -30.27 -6.89
CA LYS A 475 64.22 -29.37 -6.92
C LYS A 475 65.46 -30.20 -7.21
N GLU A 476 66.22 -29.77 -8.19
CA GLU A 476 67.61 -30.19 -8.33
C GLU A 476 68.49 -29.19 -7.58
N VAL A 477 69.62 -29.67 -7.05
CA VAL A 477 70.71 -28.85 -6.54
C VAL A 477 71.94 -29.28 -7.31
N GLN A 478 72.51 -28.38 -8.11
CA GLN A 478 73.62 -28.68 -9.01
C GLN A 478 74.92 -28.06 -8.48
N GLN A 479 76.05 -28.76 -8.59
CA GLN A 479 77.37 -28.16 -8.42
C GLN A 479 77.98 -27.92 -9.80
N THR A 480 78.54 -26.74 -10.04
CA THR A 480 79.30 -26.42 -11.26
C THR A 480 80.65 -25.85 -10.90
N ILE A 481 81.72 -26.51 -11.35
CA ILE A 481 83.11 -26.13 -11.08
C ILE A 481 83.68 -25.45 -12.32
N HIS A 482 84.02 -24.16 -12.18
CA HIS A 482 84.60 -23.33 -13.23
C HIS A 482 86.11 -23.15 -13.06
N TYR A 483 86.85 -23.16 -14.18
CA TYR A 483 88.31 -22.98 -14.20
C TYR A 483 88.69 -21.74 -15.03
N LEU A 484 89.18 -20.66 -14.39
CA LEU A 484 89.35 -19.34 -15.01
C LEU A 484 90.76 -18.72 -14.76
N TYR A 485 91.10 -17.69 -15.52
CA TYR A 485 92.32 -16.87 -15.35
C TYR A 485 92.09 -15.57 -14.54
N GLU A 486 93.14 -14.75 -14.32
CA GLU A 486 93.04 -13.45 -13.60
C GLU A 486 91.97 -12.52 -14.19
N ASP A 487 91.93 -12.46 -15.51
CA ASP A 487 91.02 -11.65 -16.32
C ASP A 487 89.63 -12.27 -16.51
N GLY A 488 89.37 -13.45 -15.95
CA GLY A 488 88.12 -14.18 -16.07
C GLY A 488 87.94 -14.93 -17.39
N THR A 489 88.99 -15.09 -18.21
CA THR A 489 88.93 -15.97 -19.39
C THR A 489 88.96 -17.46 -18.99
N GLU A 490 88.33 -18.32 -19.80
CA GLU A 490 88.24 -19.76 -19.57
C GLU A 490 89.61 -20.44 -19.65
N ALA A 491 89.95 -21.23 -18.63
CA ALA A 491 91.19 -21.98 -18.52
C ALA A 491 91.00 -23.50 -18.75
N ALA A 492 89.83 -24.05 -18.39
CA ALA A 492 89.39 -25.39 -18.76
C ALA A 492 87.83 -25.50 -18.69
N PRO A 493 87.21 -26.46 -19.41
CA PRO A 493 85.75 -26.61 -19.43
C PRO A 493 85.16 -27.02 -18.07
N ASP A 494 83.94 -26.57 -17.82
CA ASP A 494 83.24 -26.78 -16.55
C ASP A 494 82.90 -28.26 -16.25
N LYS A 495 82.88 -28.60 -14.95
CA LYS A 495 82.40 -29.89 -14.44
C LYS A 495 81.12 -29.69 -13.62
N VAL A 496 80.04 -30.34 -14.04
CA VAL A 496 78.73 -30.33 -13.34
C VAL A 496 78.51 -31.63 -12.56
N ASP A 497 77.88 -31.54 -11.39
CA ASP A 497 77.31 -32.64 -10.59
C ASP A 497 75.88 -32.26 -10.12
N THR A 498 75.00 -33.21 -9.76
CA THR A 498 73.56 -32.91 -9.55
C THR A 498 72.85 -33.90 -8.63
N VAL A 499 72.32 -33.37 -7.51
CA VAL A 499 71.46 -34.11 -6.56
C VAL A 499 70.00 -33.69 -6.72
N THR A 500 69.07 -34.64 -6.63
CA THR A 500 67.62 -34.39 -6.82
C THR A 500 66.83 -34.59 -5.52
N PHE A 501 65.96 -33.63 -5.20
CA PHE A 501 64.99 -33.71 -4.11
C PHE A 501 63.55 -33.59 -4.64
N THR A 502 62.62 -34.29 -4.00
CA THR A 502 61.18 -34.22 -4.33
C THR A 502 60.33 -34.06 -3.07
N ARG A 503 59.22 -33.32 -3.17
CA ARG A 503 58.17 -33.29 -2.14
C ARG A 503 56.77 -33.30 -2.76
N THR A 504 55.79 -33.79 -2.02
CA THR A 504 54.38 -33.61 -2.36
C THR A 504 53.95 -32.19 -2.01
N VAL A 505 53.19 -31.56 -2.91
CA VAL A 505 52.51 -30.28 -2.69
C VAL A 505 51.02 -30.51 -2.85
N THR A 506 50.29 -30.39 -1.74
CA THR A 506 48.84 -30.57 -1.69
C THR A 506 48.19 -29.20 -1.72
N THR A 507 47.53 -28.89 -2.84
CA THR A 507 46.91 -27.59 -3.12
C THR A 507 45.43 -27.66 -2.85
N ASN A 508 44.93 -26.72 -2.05
CA ASN A 508 43.51 -26.42 -1.94
C ASN A 508 43.06 -25.72 -3.24
N GLU A 509 42.25 -26.37 -4.06
CA GLU A 509 41.84 -25.81 -5.36
C GLU A 509 41.00 -24.53 -5.21
N ALA A 510 40.33 -24.33 -4.08
CA ALA A 510 39.41 -23.21 -3.86
C ALA A 510 40.08 -21.93 -3.33
N THR A 511 41.09 -22.06 -2.46
CA THR A 511 41.82 -20.93 -1.87
C THR A 511 43.16 -20.64 -2.54
N GLU A 512 43.57 -21.49 -3.49
CA GLU A 512 44.94 -21.58 -4.03
C GLU A 512 46.02 -21.82 -2.95
N GLU A 513 45.63 -22.21 -1.72
CA GLU A 513 46.56 -22.40 -0.62
C GLU A 513 47.29 -23.75 -0.72
N THR A 514 48.60 -23.67 -0.93
CA THR A 514 49.50 -24.82 -1.03
C THR A 514 50.06 -25.23 0.32
N THR A 515 49.84 -26.48 0.72
CA THR A 515 50.59 -27.14 1.81
C THR A 515 51.71 -28.00 1.23
N TYR A 516 52.85 -28.01 1.90
CA TYR A 516 54.07 -28.66 1.43
C TYR A 516 54.44 -29.81 2.36
N GLY A 517 54.59 -31.01 1.81
CA GLY A 517 55.15 -32.14 2.54
C GLY A 517 56.65 -31.99 2.78
N GLU A 518 57.17 -32.84 3.66
CA GLU A 518 58.62 -32.95 3.87
C GLU A 518 59.34 -33.37 2.59
N TRP A 519 60.51 -32.78 2.37
CA TRP A 519 61.35 -33.12 1.23
C TRP A 519 62.03 -34.48 1.42
N GLN A 520 62.18 -35.22 0.32
CA GLN A 520 62.91 -36.50 0.27
C GLN A 520 64.03 -36.40 -0.77
N ALA A 521 65.20 -36.94 -0.43
CA ALA A 521 66.30 -37.15 -1.36
C ALA A 521 65.94 -38.29 -2.32
N LYS A 522 66.33 -38.16 -3.58
CA LYS A 522 66.19 -39.24 -4.56
C LYS A 522 67.33 -40.25 -4.36
N ASP A 523 67.00 -41.54 -4.32
CA ASP A 523 67.95 -42.64 -4.14
C ASP A 523 68.84 -42.49 -2.88
N ASP A 524 68.35 -41.78 -1.85
CA ASP A 524 69.04 -41.35 -0.61
C ASP A 524 70.30 -40.47 -0.80
N ASP A 525 70.53 -39.93 -2.01
CA ASP A 525 71.67 -39.07 -2.32
C ASP A 525 71.55 -37.66 -1.70
N THR A 526 72.60 -37.25 -0.99
CA THR A 526 72.72 -35.94 -0.32
C THR A 526 74.14 -35.37 -0.42
N THR A 527 74.87 -35.73 -1.48
CA THR A 527 76.31 -35.53 -1.62
C THR A 527 76.73 -35.02 -3.00
N PHE A 528 77.69 -34.09 -3.07
CA PHE A 528 78.48 -33.88 -4.29
C PHE A 528 79.84 -34.57 -4.14
N ASP A 529 80.22 -35.37 -5.14
CA ASP A 529 81.47 -36.13 -5.15
C ASP A 529 82.70 -35.21 -5.25
N ALA A 530 83.82 -35.59 -4.62
CA ALA A 530 85.06 -34.83 -4.67
C ALA A 530 85.67 -34.80 -6.09
N VAL A 531 86.12 -33.63 -6.56
CA VAL A 531 86.66 -33.41 -7.92
C VAL A 531 88.08 -32.83 -7.87
N THR A 532 89.02 -33.48 -8.56
CA THR A 532 90.39 -32.96 -8.75
C THR A 532 90.46 -31.95 -9.90
N SER A 533 91.18 -30.84 -9.69
CA SER A 533 91.32 -29.77 -10.68
C SER A 533 92.28 -30.13 -11.84
N PRO A 534 92.07 -29.61 -13.07
CA PRO A 534 93.02 -29.77 -14.18
C PRO A 534 94.38 -29.11 -13.92
N GLU A 535 95.47 -29.76 -14.37
CA GLU A 535 96.81 -29.15 -14.35
C GLU A 535 97.00 -28.20 -15.54
N ILE A 536 97.40 -26.95 -15.28
CA ILE A 536 97.60 -25.90 -16.28
C ILE A 536 99.00 -25.28 -16.13
N GLU A 537 99.71 -25.09 -17.25
CA GLU A 537 101.10 -24.61 -17.23
C GLU A 537 101.21 -23.13 -16.82
N HIS A 538 102.18 -22.81 -15.95
CA HIS A 538 102.51 -21.48 -15.41
C HIS A 538 101.47 -20.79 -14.50
N TYR A 539 100.25 -21.31 -14.39
CA TYR A 539 99.24 -20.79 -13.47
C TYR A 539 99.01 -21.77 -12.32
N THR A 540 99.13 -21.30 -11.08
CA THR A 540 98.77 -22.10 -9.92
C THR A 540 97.27 -22.05 -9.73
N ALA A 541 96.60 -23.20 -9.86
CA ALA A 541 95.25 -23.37 -9.35
C ALA A 541 95.26 -23.08 -7.84
N ASP A 542 94.47 -22.08 -7.41
CA ASP A 542 94.27 -21.74 -6.00
C ASP A 542 93.73 -22.92 -5.18
N LYS A 543 92.95 -23.80 -5.82
CA LYS A 543 92.42 -25.06 -5.29
C LYS A 543 92.80 -26.26 -6.19
N PRO A 544 93.67 -27.19 -5.74
CA PRO A 544 94.03 -28.38 -6.52
C PRO A 544 92.95 -29.48 -6.49
N THR A 545 92.07 -29.47 -5.48
CA THR A 545 90.91 -30.35 -5.33
C THR A 545 89.74 -29.53 -4.80
N VAL A 546 88.54 -29.82 -5.28
CA VAL A 546 87.26 -29.45 -4.66
C VAL A 546 86.80 -30.67 -3.86
N GLU A 547 86.76 -30.52 -2.54
CA GLU A 547 86.43 -31.62 -1.61
C GLU A 547 84.93 -31.96 -1.64
N GLU A 548 84.60 -33.18 -1.20
CA GLU A 548 83.23 -33.73 -1.10
C GLU A 548 82.31 -32.80 -0.27
N VAL A 549 81.10 -32.53 -0.78
CA VAL A 549 80.10 -31.70 -0.09
C VAL A 549 78.97 -32.58 0.43
N THR A 550 78.95 -32.86 1.73
CA THR A 550 77.99 -33.75 2.38
C THR A 550 76.84 -33.01 3.07
N GLY A 551 75.68 -33.65 3.15
CA GLY A 551 74.52 -33.12 3.87
C GLY A 551 73.75 -32.05 3.10
N LEU A 552 73.67 -32.20 1.77
CA LEU A 552 72.87 -31.34 0.91
C LEU A 552 71.38 -31.43 1.26
N THR A 553 70.67 -30.33 1.02
CA THR A 553 69.24 -30.20 1.26
C THR A 553 68.58 -29.51 0.06
N PRO A 554 67.26 -29.60 -0.11
CA PRO A 554 66.54 -28.86 -1.16
C PRO A 554 66.53 -27.33 -1.01
N GLU A 555 67.05 -26.79 0.09
CA GLU A 555 67.31 -25.36 0.26
C GLU A 555 68.82 -25.04 0.23
N SER A 556 69.68 -26.05 0.02
CA SER A 556 71.01 -25.82 -0.54
C SER A 556 70.84 -25.20 -1.92
N LYS A 557 71.61 -24.16 -2.20
CA LYS A 557 71.61 -23.53 -3.53
C LYS A 557 72.44 -24.36 -4.49
N ASP A 558 72.15 -24.20 -5.77
CA ASP A 558 73.11 -24.56 -6.82
C ASP A 558 74.48 -23.95 -6.47
N SER A 559 75.47 -24.81 -6.36
CA SER A 559 76.85 -24.44 -6.07
C SER A 559 77.64 -24.37 -7.38
N GLU A 560 77.39 -23.32 -8.17
CA GLU A 560 78.54 -22.70 -8.84
C GLU A 560 79.59 -22.49 -7.74
N VAL A 561 80.75 -23.15 -7.87
CA VAL A 561 81.87 -22.98 -6.92
C VAL A 561 82.23 -21.49 -6.99
N GLY A 562 81.80 -20.73 -5.99
CA GLY A 562 81.33 -19.35 -6.19
C GLY A 562 82.44 -18.35 -6.54
N GLN A 563 82.14 -17.09 -6.85
CA GLN A 563 83.15 -16.16 -7.42
C GLN A 563 84.43 -15.90 -6.61
N ASP A 564 84.57 -16.32 -5.35
CA ASP A 564 85.85 -16.29 -4.60
C ASP A 564 86.44 -17.70 -4.34
N GLU A 565 85.89 -18.71 -5.03
CA GLU A 565 86.24 -20.13 -4.99
C GLU A 565 86.34 -20.78 -6.39
N GLN A 566 85.69 -20.19 -7.42
CA GLN A 566 86.05 -20.32 -8.83
C GLN A 566 87.56 -20.16 -8.91
N ILE A 567 88.25 -21.03 -9.64
CA ILE A 567 89.70 -20.93 -9.74
C ILE A 567 90.03 -19.59 -10.42
N LYS A 568 90.62 -18.65 -9.67
CA LYS A 568 90.71 -17.21 -10.00
C LYS A 568 91.99 -16.60 -9.47
N ILE A 569 92.40 -15.48 -10.09
CA ILE A 569 93.79 -15.00 -9.97
C ILE A 569 93.89 -13.45 -9.79
N ASN A 570 92.97 -12.80 -9.05
CA ASN A 570 92.50 -11.39 -9.20
C ASN A 570 93.19 -10.20 -8.44
N ARG A 571 92.80 -8.93 -8.74
CA ARG A 571 93.51 -7.66 -8.36
C ARG A 571 92.65 -6.38 -8.16
N CYS A 572 92.36 -5.93 -6.91
CA CYS A 572 91.24 -4.96 -6.63
C CYS A 572 91.52 -3.69 -5.75
N LEU A 573 92.75 -3.36 -5.32
CA LEU A 573 92.97 -2.64 -4.04
C LEU A 573 92.93 -1.07 -4.01
N ASP A 574 92.43 -0.35 -5.02
CA ASP A 574 92.92 1.02 -5.32
C ASP A 574 92.04 2.28 -5.09
N MET A 575 90.75 2.20 -4.70
CA MET A 575 89.84 3.39 -4.64
C MET A 575 90.11 4.41 -3.49
N PRO A 576 89.83 5.74 -3.63
CA PRO A 576 90.15 6.74 -2.61
C PRO A 576 89.37 6.70 -1.29
N VAL A 577 88.01 6.72 -1.31
CA VAL A 577 87.21 6.67 -0.07
C VAL A 577 87.37 5.32 0.63
N PHE A 578 87.52 4.26 -0.18
CA PHE A 578 87.88 2.92 0.27
C PHE A 578 89.24 2.92 0.98
N LYS A 579 90.28 3.50 0.38
CA LYS A 579 91.59 3.70 1.02
C LYS A 579 91.47 4.49 2.32
N TYR A 580 90.65 5.55 2.38
CA TYR A 580 90.47 6.34 3.60
C TYR A 580 89.83 5.53 4.74
N ILE A 581 88.72 4.85 4.48
CA ILE A 581 88.01 4.05 5.51
C ILE A 581 88.83 2.80 5.89
N ARG A 582 89.41 2.10 4.90
CA ARG A 582 90.31 0.95 5.11
C ARG A 582 91.56 1.33 5.90
N HIS A 583 92.20 2.46 5.59
CA HIS A 583 93.32 3.00 6.36
C HIS A 583 92.89 3.37 7.80
N SER A 584 91.70 3.97 7.95
CA SER A 584 91.16 4.29 9.27
C SER A 584 90.91 3.04 10.12
N TYR A 585 90.41 1.95 9.52
CA TYR A 585 90.30 0.65 10.18
C TYR A 585 91.66 0.03 10.49
N PHE A 586 92.56 -0.08 9.49
CA PHE A 586 93.93 -0.61 9.63
C PHE A 586 94.77 0.11 10.69
N SER A 587 94.53 1.41 10.92
CA SER A 587 95.22 2.18 11.96
C SER A 587 95.03 1.57 13.36
N LYS A 588 93.92 0.84 13.58
CA LYS A 588 93.60 0.09 14.80
C LYS A 588 94.04 -1.37 14.67
N LYS A 589 95.35 -1.58 14.50
CA LYS A 589 96.09 -2.85 14.25
C LYS A 589 95.77 -4.09 15.12
N TYR A 590 94.85 -4.02 16.07
CA TYR A 590 94.48 -5.11 16.97
C TYR A 590 93.05 -5.64 16.79
N ILE A 591 92.27 -5.07 15.85
CA ILE A 591 90.82 -5.34 15.75
C ILE A 591 90.46 -6.22 14.55
N CYS A 592 91.22 -6.18 13.45
CA CYS A 592 90.92 -6.93 12.23
C CYS A 592 92.17 -7.15 11.35
N SER A 593 92.11 -8.16 10.49
CA SER A 593 93.06 -8.45 9.41
C SER A 593 92.97 -7.47 8.24
N SER A 594 93.81 -7.68 7.21
CA SER A 594 93.77 -6.92 5.95
C SER A 594 92.43 -6.99 5.26
N ASP A 595 91.82 -8.17 5.30
CA ASP A 595 90.81 -8.55 4.33
C ASP A 595 89.42 -8.37 4.97
N GLU A 596 89.31 -8.60 6.27
CA GLU A 596 88.25 -8.01 7.10
C GLU A 596 88.23 -6.48 6.99
N ALA A 597 89.37 -5.78 7.07
CA ALA A 597 89.41 -4.32 6.88
C ALA A 597 88.99 -3.87 5.47
N THR A 598 89.10 -4.77 4.47
CA THR A 598 88.67 -4.56 3.08
C THR A 598 87.16 -4.76 2.94
N ILE A 599 86.66 -5.90 3.42
CA ILE A 599 85.25 -6.31 3.40
C ILE A 599 84.39 -5.39 4.26
N VAL A 600 84.80 -5.09 5.50
CA VAL A 600 84.08 -4.16 6.39
C VAL A 600 84.04 -2.75 5.81
N THR A 601 85.12 -2.30 5.15
CA THR A 601 85.10 -1.01 4.44
C THR A 601 84.09 -1.00 3.30
N TYR A 602 84.00 -2.09 2.51
CA TYR A 602 83.02 -2.22 1.43
C TYR A 602 81.58 -2.11 1.95
N PHE A 603 81.24 -2.86 3.00
CA PHE A 603 79.91 -2.81 3.61
C PHE A 603 79.60 -1.47 4.29
N ILE A 604 80.58 -0.80 4.91
CA ILE A 604 80.41 0.56 5.45
C ILE A 604 80.09 1.56 4.33
N CYS A 605 80.75 1.47 3.18
CA CYS A 605 80.44 2.33 2.03
C CYS A 605 79.00 2.10 1.55
N LEU A 606 78.58 0.84 1.35
CA LEU A 606 77.21 0.50 0.96
C LEU A 606 76.17 0.98 1.98
N PHE A 607 76.43 0.84 3.28
CA PHE A 607 75.53 1.32 4.32
C PHE A 607 75.36 2.85 4.27
N LEU A 608 76.47 3.61 4.24
CA LEU A 608 76.47 5.08 4.19
C LEU A 608 75.75 5.64 2.96
N ILE A 609 75.85 4.95 1.81
CA ILE A 609 75.11 5.23 0.58
C ILE A 609 73.59 5.23 0.84
N THR A 610 73.07 4.20 1.53
CA THR A 610 71.61 4.01 1.66
C THR A 610 70.95 4.85 2.75
N VAL A 611 71.69 5.26 3.78
CA VAL A 611 71.22 6.25 4.77
C VAL A 611 71.36 7.71 4.29
N GLY A 612 71.81 7.93 3.05
CA GLY A 612 71.99 9.28 2.47
C GLY A 612 73.20 10.04 3.03
N GLY A 613 74.16 9.33 3.62
CA GLY A 613 75.35 9.92 4.25
C GLY A 613 76.47 10.33 3.28
N ILE A 614 76.30 10.08 1.97
CA ILE A 614 77.23 10.47 0.90
C ILE A 614 76.41 11.15 -0.22
N PRO A 615 76.87 12.26 -0.83
CA PRO A 615 76.18 12.91 -1.94
C PRO A 615 76.02 11.99 -3.17
N TYR A 616 74.83 11.98 -3.77
CA TYR A 616 74.48 11.15 -4.95
C TYR A 616 75.53 11.18 -6.09
N GLU A 617 76.09 12.35 -6.42
CA GLU A 617 77.09 12.50 -7.49
C GLU A 617 78.46 11.89 -7.14
N GLU A 618 78.83 11.81 -5.86
CA GLU A 618 80.09 11.16 -5.43
C GLU A 618 79.97 9.63 -5.51
N ILE A 619 78.80 9.09 -5.17
CA ILE A 619 78.51 7.65 -5.22
C ILE A 619 78.61 7.12 -6.66
N ARG A 620 78.06 7.89 -7.62
CA ARG A 620 78.01 7.58 -9.05
C ARG A 620 79.39 7.40 -9.69
N LEU A 621 80.43 8.01 -9.12
CA LEU A 621 81.82 7.92 -9.61
C LEU A 621 82.61 6.75 -9.03
N GLY A 622 82.18 6.18 -7.90
CA GLY A 622 82.91 5.12 -7.21
C GLY A 622 82.59 3.71 -7.69
N LEU A 623 81.31 3.41 -7.93
CA LEU A 623 80.83 2.05 -8.24
C LEU A 623 80.69 1.81 -9.74
N TYR A 624 81.80 1.86 -10.48
CA TYR A 624 81.82 1.64 -11.93
C TYR A 624 81.69 0.17 -12.35
N THR A 625 80.66 -0.50 -11.85
CA THR A 625 80.09 -1.67 -12.52
C THR A 625 79.23 -1.17 -13.69
N SER A 626 79.30 -1.84 -14.84
CA SER A 626 78.51 -1.47 -16.01
C SER A 626 77.01 -1.68 -15.73
N LYS A 627 76.23 -0.60 -15.81
CA LYS A 627 74.78 -0.53 -15.52
C LYS A 627 74.40 -0.91 -14.07
N ASN A 628 74.40 0.07 -13.18
CA ASN A 628 73.76 -0.06 -11.87
C ASN A 628 72.33 0.50 -11.93
N PRO A 629 71.28 -0.36 -11.92
CA PRO A 629 69.92 0.04 -12.28
C PRO A 629 69.23 0.95 -11.24
N VAL A 630 69.74 1.01 -10.01
CA VAL A 630 69.18 1.88 -8.95
C VAL A 630 69.26 3.36 -9.35
N PHE A 631 70.29 3.75 -10.11
CA PHE A 631 70.43 5.11 -10.63
C PHE A 631 69.46 5.41 -11.77
N GLU A 632 69.21 4.44 -12.66
CA GLU A 632 68.34 4.60 -13.84
C GLU A 632 66.87 4.78 -13.39
N ILE A 633 66.39 3.89 -12.51
CA ILE A 633 65.04 3.94 -11.92
C ILE A 633 64.80 5.25 -11.14
N THR A 634 65.82 5.73 -10.42
CA THR A 634 65.73 6.99 -9.65
C THR A 634 65.44 8.19 -10.55
N ASP A 635 66.07 8.24 -11.72
CA ASP A 635 65.98 9.38 -12.63
C ASP A 635 64.63 9.39 -13.36
N GLU A 636 64.09 8.22 -13.72
CA GLU A 636 62.76 8.07 -14.33
C GLU A 636 61.61 8.42 -13.37
N ILE A 637 61.65 7.94 -12.12
CA ILE A 637 60.67 8.32 -11.08
C ILE A 637 60.69 9.83 -10.85
N MET A 638 61.88 10.44 -10.79
CA MET A 638 62.01 11.89 -10.62
C MET A 638 61.46 12.69 -11.80
N ALA A 639 61.60 12.19 -13.03
CA ALA A 639 61.02 12.82 -14.22
C ALA A 639 59.48 12.78 -14.17
N ALA A 640 58.88 11.66 -13.80
CA ALA A 640 57.42 11.52 -13.65
C ALA A 640 56.86 12.50 -12.59
N ILE A 641 57.49 12.56 -11.42
CA ILE A 641 57.10 13.48 -10.34
C ILE A 641 57.23 14.96 -10.78
N GLN A 642 58.33 15.33 -11.44
CA GLN A 642 58.54 16.70 -11.93
C GLN A 642 57.52 17.09 -13.01
N SER A 643 57.15 16.16 -13.91
CA SER A 643 56.17 16.41 -14.97
C SER A 643 54.76 16.69 -14.43
N ILE A 644 54.33 15.99 -13.39
CA ILE A 644 52.95 16.08 -12.85
C ILE A 644 52.81 17.21 -11.82
N TYR A 645 53.80 17.41 -10.95
CA TYR A 645 53.77 18.46 -9.93
C TYR A 645 54.42 19.78 -10.37
N LYS A 646 54.90 19.88 -11.63
CA LYS A 646 55.58 21.04 -12.22
C LYS A 646 56.75 21.57 -11.37
N LEU A 647 57.41 20.66 -10.64
CA LEU A 647 58.48 20.99 -9.69
C LEU A 647 59.79 21.30 -10.40
N LYS A 648 60.51 22.31 -9.90
CA LYS A 648 61.90 22.57 -10.31
C LYS A 648 62.81 21.46 -9.81
N SER A 649 63.88 21.17 -10.57
CA SER A 649 64.87 20.16 -10.19
C SER A 649 65.44 20.43 -8.80
N ASN A 650 65.42 19.41 -7.95
CA ASN A 650 65.75 19.48 -6.54
C ASN A 650 66.57 18.24 -6.14
N SER A 651 67.85 18.44 -5.84
CA SER A 651 68.80 17.38 -5.50
C SER A 651 68.46 16.68 -4.18
N THR A 652 67.82 17.35 -3.22
CA THR A 652 67.36 16.74 -1.97
C THR A 652 66.24 15.74 -2.23
N ILE A 653 65.22 16.10 -3.02
CA ILE A 653 64.12 15.18 -3.37
C ILE A 653 64.67 13.99 -4.18
N LYS A 654 65.56 14.24 -5.15
CA LYS A 654 66.24 13.17 -5.91
C LYS A 654 67.05 12.23 -5.01
N SER A 655 67.74 12.76 -4.01
CA SER A 655 68.49 11.95 -3.03
C SER A 655 67.57 11.13 -2.13
N SER A 656 66.40 11.66 -1.73
CA SER A 656 65.39 10.92 -0.98
C SER A 656 64.78 9.76 -1.79
N VAL A 657 64.52 9.96 -3.09
CA VAL A 657 64.08 8.88 -3.98
C VAL A 657 65.18 7.83 -4.13
N PHE A 658 66.42 8.24 -4.43
CA PHE A 658 67.56 7.30 -4.52
C PHE A 658 67.74 6.47 -3.24
N SER A 659 67.74 7.12 -2.08
CA SER A 659 67.86 6.49 -0.76
C SER A 659 66.74 5.45 -0.54
N LEU A 660 65.49 5.77 -0.88
CA LEU A 660 64.36 4.87 -0.77
C LEU A 660 64.52 3.62 -1.66
N ILE A 661 64.89 3.77 -2.94
CA ILE A 661 65.11 2.63 -3.84
C ILE A 661 66.31 1.79 -3.39
N ALA A 662 67.41 2.45 -3.02
CA ALA A 662 68.65 1.79 -2.60
C ALA A 662 68.51 1.00 -1.29
N GLN A 663 67.73 1.49 -0.31
CA GLN A 663 67.42 0.75 0.93
C GLN A 663 66.68 -0.56 0.65
N VAL A 664 65.70 -0.54 -0.26
CA VAL A 664 64.89 -1.71 -0.63
C VAL A 664 65.69 -2.68 -1.53
N TYR A 665 66.59 -2.15 -2.36
CA TYR A 665 67.49 -2.93 -3.21
C TYR A 665 68.56 -3.65 -2.38
N TYR A 666 69.53 -2.90 -1.80
CA TYR A 666 70.70 -3.46 -1.12
C TYR A 666 70.36 -4.07 0.25
N PHE A 667 69.68 -3.32 1.12
CA PHE A 667 69.39 -3.72 2.52
C PHE A 667 67.98 -4.30 2.71
N HIS A 668 67.41 -4.82 1.62
CA HIS A 668 66.23 -5.69 1.60
C HIS A 668 64.90 -5.10 2.13
N GLY A 669 64.88 -3.85 2.59
CA GLY A 669 63.64 -3.11 2.90
C GLY A 669 62.80 -3.72 4.04
N VAL A 670 63.45 -4.13 5.13
CA VAL A 670 62.80 -4.84 6.25
C VAL A 670 61.68 -4.01 6.88
N ASN A 671 60.44 -4.51 6.79
CA ASN A 671 59.31 -3.98 7.55
C ASN A 671 59.42 -4.47 9.00
N TYR A 672 59.92 -3.64 9.90
CA TYR A 672 59.68 -3.84 11.33
C TYR A 672 58.17 -3.79 11.62
N SER A 673 57.68 -4.53 12.62
CA SER A 673 56.23 -4.63 12.91
C SER A 673 55.57 -3.27 13.15
N ILE A 674 56.28 -2.35 13.82
CA ILE A 674 55.88 -0.95 14.02
C ILE A 674 55.82 -0.19 12.69
N ASP A 675 56.81 -0.38 11.81
CA ASP A 675 56.84 0.25 10.47
C ASP A 675 55.64 -0.22 9.64
N LYS A 676 55.32 -1.53 9.64
CA LYS A 676 54.18 -2.11 8.90
C LYS A 676 52.82 -1.55 9.36
N VAL A 677 52.59 -1.40 10.67
CA VAL A 677 51.34 -0.82 11.21
C VAL A 677 51.25 0.67 10.90
N THR A 678 52.34 1.41 11.14
CA THR A 678 52.43 2.86 10.89
C THR A 678 52.25 3.18 9.41
N LEU A 679 52.85 2.38 8.53
CA LEU A 679 52.77 2.52 7.08
C LEU A 679 51.41 2.09 6.53
N ASN A 680 50.72 1.11 7.13
CA ASN A 680 49.32 0.82 6.82
C ASN A 680 48.41 2.00 7.21
N TYR A 681 48.58 2.53 8.42
CA TYR A 681 47.80 3.66 8.93
C TYR A 681 47.97 4.90 8.04
N TYR A 682 49.20 5.33 7.75
CA TYR A 682 49.46 6.47 6.88
C TYR A 682 49.12 6.21 5.41
N HIS A 683 49.23 4.98 4.91
CA HIS A 683 48.74 4.66 3.57
C HIS A 683 47.22 4.89 3.52
N ASN A 684 46.45 4.31 4.43
CA ASN A 684 44.99 4.47 4.47
C ASN A 684 44.57 5.93 4.68
N LEU A 685 45.23 6.66 5.59
CA LEU A 685 44.93 8.06 5.91
C LEU A 685 45.24 9.05 4.78
N PHE A 686 46.24 8.76 3.95
CA PHE A 686 46.68 9.65 2.87
C PHE A 686 46.40 9.10 1.46
N ASN A 687 45.60 8.03 1.34
CA ASN A 687 45.15 7.51 0.06
C ASN A 687 43.99 8.36 -0.47
N ASN A 688 44.07 8.79 -1.72
CA ASN A 688 42.88 9.09 -2.51
C ASN A 688 43.02 8.43 -3.89
N SER A 689 41.91 8.30 -4.61
CA SER A 689 41.85 7.60 -5.91
C SER A 689 42.96 8.02 -6.85
N PHE A 690 43.21 9.32 -7.00
CA PHE A 690 44.30 9.84 -7.83
C PHE A 690 45.70 9.45 -7.32
N ARG A 691 46.04 9.70 -6.05
CA ARG A 691 47.37 9.37 -5.51
C ARG A 691 47.66 7.87 -5.56
N ASN A 692 46.64 7.03 -5.38
CA ASN A 692 46.76 5.58 -5.53
C ASN A 692 47.11 5.22 -6.97
N GLN A 693 46.39 5.80 -7.95
CA GLN A 693 46.60 5.54 -9.36
C GLN A 693 47.97 6.04 -9.82
N PHE A 694 48.35 7.29 -9.53
CA PHE A 694 49.67 7.81 -9.92
C PHE A 694 50.85 6.97 -9.36
N VAL A 695 50.71 6.39 -8.17
CA VAL A 695 51.72 5.46 -7.64
C VAL A 695 51.66 4.08 -8.29
N LEU A 696 50.47 3.57 -8.64
CA LEU A 696 50.34 2.36 -9.49
C LEU A 696 51.02 2.58 -10.85
N ASP A 697 50.72 3.70 -11.51
CA ASP A 697 51.32 4.07 -12.80
C ASP A 697 52.86 4.06 -12.74
N ILE A 698 53.46 4.59 -11.66
CA ILE A 698 54.92 4.52 -11.42
C ILE A 698 55.40 3.07 -11.21
N ILE A 699 54.71 2.29 -10.37
CA ILE A 699 55.10 0.92 -10.04
C ILE A 699 55.06 0.06 -11.32
N GLU A 700 53.94 0.06 -12.04
CA GLU A 700 53.65 -0.77 -13.20
C GLU A 700 54.49 -0.39 -14.44
N ASN A 701 54.72 0.91 -14.69
CA ASN A 701 55.38 1.36 -15.91
C ASN A 701 56.89 1.63 -15.77
N ILE A 702 57.40 1.86 -14.55
CA ILE A 702 58.83 2.20 -14.31
C ILE A 702 59.55 1.10 -13.52
N ILE A 703 58.93 0.54 -12.48
CA ILE A 703 59.66 -0.31 -11.51
C ILE A 703 59.52 -1.81 -11.80
N GLU A 704 58.30 -2.30 -12.03
CA GLU A 704 58.01 -3.71 -12.33
C GLU A 704 58.68 -4.24 -13.61
N PRO A 705 58.79 -3.48 -14.72
CA PRO A 705 59.47 -3.95 -15.94
C PRO A 705 60.94 -4.33 -15.72
N THR A 706 61.58 -3.80 -14.67
CA THR A 706 62.99 -4.10 -14.34
C THR A 706 63.17 -5.48 -13.70
N LYS A 707 62.12 -6.06 -13.11
CA LYS A 707 62.13 -7.32 -12.35
C LYS A 707 63.08 -7.38 -11.14
N LEU A 708 63.65 -6.25 -10.72
CA LEU A 708 64.63 -6.17 -9.61
C LEU A 708 64.00 -6.21 -8.21
N PHE A 709 62.66 -6.11 -8.13
CA PHE A 709 61.91 -6.06 -6.89
C PHE A 709 60.81 -7.12 -6.92
N ASN A 710 60.76 -7.98 -5.91
CA ASN A 710 59.65 -8.93 -5.76
C ASN A 710 58.38 -8.23 -5.25
N HIS A 711 57.23 -8.90 -5.37
CA HIS A 711 55.92 -8.37 -4.95
C HIS A 711 55.90 -7.80 -3.52
N THR A 712 56.62 -8.41 -2.58
CA THR A 712 56.75 -7.90 -1.20
C THR A 712 57.50 -6.55 -1.14
N LYS A 713 58.63 -6.43 -1.85
CA LYS A 713 59.39 -5.17 -1.97
C LYS A 713 58.56 -4.09 -2.68
N LEU A 714 57.83 -4.43 -3.75
CA LEU A 714 56.94 -3.52 -4.49
C LEU A 714 55.79 -3.02 -3.62
N LYS A 715 55.11 -3.90 -2.87
CA LYS A 715 53.99 -3.58 -1.96
C LYS A 715 54.42 -2.71 -0.78
N TYR A 716 55.69 -2.76 -0.37
CA TYR A 716 56.29 -1.82 0.59
C TYR A 716 56.59 -0.47 -0.05
N LEU A 717 57.25 -0.49 -1.22
CA LEU A 717 57.65 0.70 -1.96
C LEU A 717 56.45 1.57 -2.35
N LYS A 718 55.37 0.97 -2.87
CA LYS A 718 54.08 1.65 -3.15
C LYS A 718 53.62 2.51 -1.97
N LYS A 719 53.59 1.96 -0.75
CA LYS A 719 53.10 2.69 0.43
C LYS A 719 54.01 3.86 0.82
N ARG A 720 55.34 3.65 0.75
CA ARG A 720 56.31 4.73 1.02
C ARG A 720 56.28 5.82 -0.07
N LEU A 721 56.01 5.48 -1.32
CA LEU A 721 55.77 6.45 -2.41
C LEU A 721 54.49 7.27 -2.19
N VAL A 722 53.36 6.65 -1.80
CA VAL A 722 52.12 7.39 -1.45
C VAL A 722 52.37 8.42 -0.35
N PHE A 723 53.11 8.04 0.70
CA PHE A 723 53.48 8.99 1.76
C PHE A 723 54.39 10.12 1.27
N LEU A 724 55.42 9.81 0.48
CA LEU A 724 56.33 10.80 -0.11
C LEU A 724 55.58 11.81 -1.00
N ILE A 725 54.64 11.33 -1.82
CA ILE A 725 53.85 12.16 -2.74
C ILE A 725 52.80 13.01 -2.02
N TYR A 726 52.21 12.52 -0.93
CA TYR A 726 51.40 13.35 -0.04
C TYR A 726 52.20 14.51 0.57
N MET A 727 53.42 14.25 1.05
CA MET A 727 54.31 15.28 1.61
C MET A 727 54.77 16.34 0.59
N LEU A 728 54.53 16.12 -0.71
CA LEU A 728 54.81 17.06 -1.81
C LEU A 728 53.56 17.79 -2.34
N SER A 729 52.37 17.50 -1.82
CA SER A 729 51.09 18.04 -2.32
C SER A 729 50.65 19.30 -1.53
N PRO A 730 50.18 20.38 -2.19
CA PRO A 730 49.59 21.54 -1.51
C PRO A 730 48.32 21.17 -0.73
N LYS A 731 48.03 21.86 0.39
CA LYS A 731 46.97 21.43 1.34
C LYS A 731 45.65 22.19 1.29
N GLU A 732 45.64 23.45 0.85
CA GLU A 732 44.46 24.32 0.96
C GLU A 732 43.58 24.32 -0.30
N GLU A 733 44.19 24.33 -1.50
CA GLU A 733 43.46 24.49 -2.77
C GLU A 733 42.59 23.29 -3.19
N TYR A 734 42.67 22.15 -2.49
CA TYR A 734 41.96 20.91 -2.83
C TYR A 734 40.72 20.64 -1.97
N GLN A 735 40.45 21.48 -0.96
CA GLN A 735 39.34 21.23 -0.03
C GLN A 735 37.97 21.31 -0.72
N VAL A 736 37.11 20.32 -0.44
CA VAL A 736 35.69 20.32 -0.84
C VAL A 736 34.87 21.04 0.23
N ARG A 737 34.26 22.17 -0.13
CA ARG A 737 33.40 22.98 0.73
C ARG A 737 31.95 22.50 0.58
N ILE A 738 31.36 22.01 1.66
CA ILE A 738 29.99 21.51 1.68
C ILE A 738 29.16 22.40 2.60
N ALA A 739 28.07 22.96 2.08
CA ALA A 739 27.05 23.61 2.87
C ALA A 739 25.94 22.63 3.24
N VAL A 740 25.44 22.73 4.48
CA VAL A 740 24.19 22.07 4.89
C VAL A 740 23.15 23.13 5.26
N LEU A 741 21.93 22.96 4.75
CA LEU A 741 20.77 23.80 5.06
C LEU A 741 19.60 22.92 5.49
N ASN A 742 19.19 23.00 6.74
CA ASN A 742 18.04 22.27 7.28
C ASN A 742 16.90 23.23 7.62
N MET A 743 15.69 22.93 7.17
CA MET A 743 14.48 23.74 7.36
C MET A 743 13.59 23.27 8.53
N GLY A 744 14.02 22.25 9.29
CA GLY A 744 13.26 21.65 10.40
C GLY A 744 13.62 22.19 11.79
N SER A 745 12.89 21.72 12.81
CA SER A 745 13.17 22.07 14.22
C SER A 745 14.51 21.49 14.70
N SER A 746 15.24 22.27 15.51
CA SER A 746 16.70 22.12 15.63
C SER A 746 17.17 20.73 16.06
N ILE A 747 16.51 20.07 17.01
CA ILE A 747 16.98 18.79 17.59
C ILE A 747 17.18 17.70 16.51
N LEU A 748 16.29 17.62 15.52
CA LEU A 748 16.43 16.66 14.41
C LEU A 748 17.45 17.13 13.37
N ALA A 749 17.62 18.45 13.19
CA ALA A 749 18.64 19.02 12.32
C ALA A 749 20.06 18.79 12.87
N ASP A 750 20.26 19.10 14.16
CA ASP A 750 21.53 18.96 14.87
C ASP A 750 21.99 17.50 14.90
N ALA A 751 21.07 16.57 15.21
CA ALA A 751 21.37 15.13 15.18
C ALA A 751 21.72 14.62 13.77
N SER A 752 21.03 15.12 12.73
CA SER A 752 21.29 14.77 11.33
C SER A 752 22.65 15.28 10.84
N ILE A 753 23.01 16.52 11.21
CA ILE A 753 24.30 17.13 10.88
C ILE A 753 25.41 16.37 11.62
N TYR A 754 25.23 16.06 12.91
CA TYR A 754 26.19 15.30 13.71
C TYR A 754 26.48 13.90 13.13
N LEU A 755 25.48 13.19 12.61
CA LEU A 755 25.67 11.91 11.93
C LEU A 755 26.51 12.06 10.64
N LEU A 756 26.18 13.06 9.81
CA LEU A 756 26.93 13.35 8.58
C LEU A 756 28.38 13.78 8.89
N GLU A 757 28.60 14.62 9.89
CA GLU A 757 29.93 14.99 10.38
C GLU A 757 30.73 13.78 10.89
N ASN A 758 30.05 12.82 11.54
CA ASN A 758 30.71 11.63 12.07
C ASN A 758 31.06 10.59 10.99
N GLU A 759 30.26 10.47 9.93
CA GLU A 759 30.62 9.65 8.76
C GLU A 759 31.74 10.29 7.91
N LEU A 760 31.75 11.62 7.78
CA LEU A 760 32.82 12.35 7.08
C LEU A 760 34.18 12.38 7.84
N LYS A 761 34.22 11.86 9.08
CA LYS A 761 35.29 11.99 10.09
C LYS A 761 36.55 11.14 9.81
N GLY A 762 37.03 11.23 8.58
CA GLY A 762 38.27 10.62 8.09
C GLY A 762 38.78 11.25 6.79
N LYS A 763 37.94 11.98 6.04
CA LYS A 763 38.32 12.69 4.81
C LYS A 763 38.88 14.07 5.16
N GLN A 764 40.21 14.19 5.37
CA GLN A 764 40.87 15.47 5.70
C GLN A 764 40.76 16.57 4.62
N ASP A 765 40.30 16.20 3.42
CA ASP A 765 40.14 17.07 2.25
C ASP A 765 38.70 17.67 2.14
N VAL A 766 37.85 17.55 3.17
CA VAL A 766 36.44 18.01 3.18
C VAL A 766 36.20 19.00 4.34
N VAL A 767 35.44 20.08 4.08
CA VAL A 767 35.04 21.07 5.09
C VAL A 767 33.52 21.25 5.05
N LEU A 768 32.84 20.86 6.12
CA LEU A 768 31.41 21.11 6.32
C LEU A 768 31.21 22.50 6.93
N LEU A 769 30.21 23.24 6.46
CA LEU A 769 29.90 24.60 6.90
C LEU A 769 28.37 24.83 6.96
N PRO A 770 27.87 25.71 7.85
CA PRO A 770 26.51 26.22 7.76
C PRO A 770 26.33 26.98 6.44
N TYR A 771 25.18 26.82 5.78
CA TYR A 771 24.87 27.58 4.57
C TYR A 771 24.76 29.10 4.86
N THR A 772 25.48 29.90 4.08
CA THR A 772 25.35 31.36 4.00
C THR A 772 25.13 31.77 2.54
N SER A 773 24.40 32.87 2.30
CA SER A 773 24.16 33.36 0.93
C SER A 773 25.42 33.87 0.22
N ASP A 774 26.40 34.32 1.01
CA ASP A 774 27.47 35.20 0.56
C ASP A 774 28.78 34.45 0.23
N GLU A 775 28.84 33.15 0.52
CA GLU A 775 30.03 32.31 0.29
C GLU A 775 29.79 31.21 -0.76
N PRO A 776 30.78 30.91 -1.63
CA PRO A 776 30.68 29.84 -2.60
C PRO A 776 31.00 28.47 -1.99
N PHE A 777 30.11 27.50 -2.21
CA PHE A 777 30.27 26.09 -1.84
C PHE A 777 30.35 25.20 -3.08
N ASP A 778 30.94 24.01 -2.96
CA ASP A 778 30.95 23.05 -4.06
C ASP A 778 29.64 22.25 -4.10
N LEU A 779 29.13 21.86 -2.94
CA LEU A 779 27.90 21.09 -2.76
C LEU A 779 27.01 21.72 -1.68
N LEU A 780 25.73 21.92 -1.99
CA LEU A 780 24.68 22.22 -1.01
C LEU A 780 23.83 20.97 -0.76
N ILE A 781 23.67 20.62 0.51
CA ILE A 781 22.84 19.51 0.99
C ILE A 781 21.65 20.08 1.75
N SER A 782 20.42 19.71 1.39
CA SER A 782 19.21 20.19 2.09
C SER A 782 18.06 19.19 2.10
N ASN A 783 17.20 19.28 3.12
CA ASN A 783 15.94 18.53 3.21
C ASN A 783 14.75 19.20 2.48
N ALA A 784 14.93 20.40 1.92
CA ALA A 784 13.91 21.11 1.14
C ALA A 784 14.45 21.56 -0.22
N TYR A 785 13.61 21.51 -1.25
CA TYR A 785 13.92 22.12 -2.54
C TYR A 785 13.43 23.58 -2.55
N LEU A 786 14.36 24.53 -2.58
CA LEU A 786 14.06 25.97 -2.60
C LEU A 786 14.59 26.62 -3.89
N PRO A 787 13.74 26.89 -4.89
CA PRO A 787 14.14 27.55 -6.15
C PRO A 787 14.72 28.97 -6.00
N ALA A 788 14.61 29.56 -4.80
CA ALA A 788 15.03 30.93 -4.49
C ALA A 788 16.39 31.02 -3.75
N LEU A 789 17.07 29.91 -3.47
CA LEU A 789 18.43 29.93 -2.95
C LEU A 789 19.40 30.33 -4.07
N GLY A 790 20.09 31.45 -3.90
CA GLY A 790 21.00 32.01 -4.90
C GLY A 790 22.14 31.07 -5.32
N ASN A 791 22.77 31.38 -6.45
CA ASN A 791 23.74 30.52 -7.16
C ASN A 791 25.10 30.34 -6.46
N SER A 792 25.14 30.34 -5.13
CA SER A 792 26.34 30.25 -4.30
C SER A 792 26.83 28.80 -4.07
N TYR A 793 26.36 27.84 -4.88
CA TYR A 793 26.77 26.42 -4.82
C TYR A 793 26.90 25.81 -6.22
N SER A 794 27.87 24.90 -6.43
CA SER A 794 28.11 24.30 -7.75
C SER A 794 27.25 23.06 -8.06
N GLN A 795 26.84 22.34 -7.01
CA GLN A 795 25.93 21.18 -7.07
C GLN A 795 24.96 21.21 -5.89
N PHE A 796 23.83 20.52 -6.04
CA PHE A 796 22.78 20.43 -5.02
C PHE A 796 22.33 18.97 -4.86
N TYR A 797 22.12 18.53 -3.62
CA TYR A 797 21.56 17.22 -3.29
C TYR A 797 20.40 17.38 -2.30
N GLN A 798 19.19 16.98 -2.72
CA GLN A 798 18.04 16.88 -1.82
C GLN A 798 18.10 15.57 -1.05
N VAL A 799 18.05 15.67 0.27
CA VAL A 799 18.01 14.52 1.19
C VAL A 799 16.57 14.23 1.56
N THR A 800 16.14 12.97 1.51
CA THR A 800 14.76 12.59 1.85
C THR A 800 14.63 12.25 3.33
N ALA A 801 15.64 11.60 3.91
CA ALA A 801 15.83 11.46 5.34
C ALA A 801 17.33 11.30 5.63
N ILE A 802 17.90 12.17 6.48
CA ILE A 802 19.36 12.36 6.63
C ILE A 802 20.04 11.22 7.44
N GLY A 803 19.51 9.99 7.36
CA GLY A 803 19.92 8.85 8.16
C GLY A 803 19.64 7.51 7.48
N ALA A 804 20.24 7.29 6.30
CA ALA A 804 20.26 5.98 5.64
C ALA A 804 21.57 5.76 4.87
N ASP A 805 22.21 4.60 5.05
CA ASP A 805 23.46 4.19 4.39
C ASP A 805 23.47 4.44 2.88
N LEU A 806 22.32 4.26 2.22
CA LEU A 806 22.17 4.41 0.78
C LEU A 806 22.18 5.88 0.32
N GLU A 807 21.71 6.83 1.14
CA GLU A 807 21.85 8.27 0.85
C GLU A 807 23.29 8.72 1.15
N ILE A 808 23.89 8.25 2.25
CA ILE A 808 25.29 8.54 2.61
C ILE A 808 26.27 8.06 1.51
N LYS A 809 26.09 6.84 0.97
CA LYS A 809 26.90 6.31 -0.15
C LYS A 809 26.78 7.15 -1.44
N LYS A 810 25.61 7.74 -1.72
CA LYS A 810 25.42 8.66 -2.85
C LYS A 810 26.16 9.98 -2.61
N ILE A 811 26.04 10.56 -1.41
CA ILE A 811 26.73 11.80 -1.02
C ILE A 811 28.26 11.63 -1.13
N PHE A 812 28.83 10.53 -0.62
CA PHE A 812 30.25 10.22 -0.79
C PHE A 812 30.69 10.15 -2.25
N THR A 813 29.88 9.54 -3.12
CA THR A 813 30.17 9.43 -4.56
C THR A 813 30.27 10.82 -5.22
N ILE A 814 29.38 11.75 -4.83
CA ILE A 814 29.40 13.14 -5.31
C ILE A 814 30.64 13.88 -4.80
N ILE A 815 30.99 13.72 -3.51
CA ILE A 815 32.17 14.37 -2.91
C ILE A 815 33.47 13.93 -3.61
N ASP A 816 33.64 12.63 -3.86
CA ASP A 816 34.85 12.12 -4.54
C ASP A 816 34.91 12.55 -6.02
N GLN A 817 33.78 12.73 -6.70
CA GLN A 817 33.72 13.35 -8.05
C GLN A 817 34.10 14.83 -8.03
N ILE A 818 33.61 15.60 -7.05
CA ILE A 818 33.96 17.02 -6.88
C ILE A 818 35.46 17.16 -6.60
N ALA A 819 36.01 16.39 -5.66
CA ALA A 819 37.44 16.36 -5.34
C ALA A 819 38.30 16.02 -6.58
N TYR A 820 37.89 15.02 -7.37
CA TYR A 820 38.56 14.67 -8.62
C TYR A 820 38.51 15.81 -9.66
N SER A 821 37.36 16.49 -9.79
CA SER A 821 37.21 17.62 -10.72
C SER A 821 38.11 18.81 -10.34
N LYS A 822 38.15 19.18 -9.05
CA LYS A 822 39.07 20.19 -8.50
C LYS A 822 40.53 19.82 -8.77
N TYR A 823 40.93 18.59 -8.43
CA TYR A 823 42.28 18.07 -8.67
C TYR A 823 42.68 18.19 -10.15
N ARG A 824 41.82 17.71 -11.06
CA ARG A 824 42.03 17.79 -12.51
C ARG A 824 42.15 19.24 -13.00
N SER A 825 41.39 20.17 -12.43
CA SER A 825 41.42 21.60 -12.78
C SER A 825 42.69 22.32 -12.30
N PHE A 826 43.39 21.78 -11.29
CA PHE A 826 44.70 22.26 -10.86
C PHE A 826 45.81 21.73 -11.78
N VAL A 827 45.88 20.42 -12.01
CA VAL A 827 46.98 19.80 -12.78
C VAL A 827 47.05 20.27 -14.23
N ILE A 828 45.89 20.53 -14.85
CA ILE A 828 45.78 20.93 -16.26
C ILE A 828 46.03 22.45 -16.47
N LYS A 829 46.17 23.25 -15.40
CA LYS A 829 46.69 24.64 -15.45
C LYS A 829 48.22 24.64 -15.35
#